data_AF-F9F895-F1
#
_entry.id   AF-F9F895-F1
#
_cell.length_a   1.000
_cell.length_b   1.000
_cell.length_c   1.000
_cell.angle_alpha   90.00
_cell.angle_beta   90.00
_cell.angle_gamma   90.00
#
_symmetry.space_group_name_H-M   'P 1'
#
loop_
_entity.id
_entity.type
_entity.pdbx_description
1 polymer ?
#
loop_
_entity_poly.entity_id
_entity_poly.type
_entity_poly.pdbx_seq_one_letter_code
_entity_poly.pdbx_strand_id
1 'polypeptide(L)'
;MDPVTITINGNVVYHDAQREGGVHFAPDASHTDYLILQSFSPLDDSQRERLSALGVGVQQVISGNTYFCKYDPHELQELRSLPFLNFVNPYHPDYVVEDALKAGGCRPPDEERHEVYITPHDDCASPEDLRALAQSIADRLNVDVSDFVPQTGYLRGWLKPEDLAVVAKFDKVRFISEVQEDVAFNWIARGDINVVDPSVAAVMFQSKAQYECEGEIVAVADQGFDDQHPAFTSVGSTGTTTRVTAKSYRQKVPGGVTDVNAHGTHVAGSVAGNWNSPGVQAPIMGTAPKAKLFCQVLFEQDGTKIKYPANESLQTIIKEAKDLGASVHTNSWGTPLRTVGSSLQQNDYTRESVDVDQSAWDNRDLTILFAAGNHGRYATPGGQIGAQAASKNCITVGACEPSHPLDYDASRTPVSRFSLGQPRGNTNRMGFFSSVGPTKNTLSTGNNSRIKPDVVAPGACIYSAKSRQATKVGDGAGQPFNYLGTPPDNTPPNDLFVFQQGTSMATPIVAGCCAVIAKALRISNITISSALVKAILINGTTDMTTTRVTQRMIGKRPITVPPAIPEIFLPEAEIDLSATPSPQQGFGRINQAKSLLCIPAYGGSYGGVYPLSGKPALALQKRQVEEVLSITIPNAPSTDGTTLGTLIPKLTVTMCYTDAPSVQNCGGLVNIVAMNVKAGGQVRYGNKSDTDTQPDIVNNVQKVVWTDIPVGDAKVFVKCIALNWGLKGSALNDLTGGQDFAIAWYLEWVDTSGNAEYRALNNRLYFIVIHKTFLGLVP
;
A
#
# COMPACT_ATOMS: atom_id res chain seq x y z
N MET A 1 1.92 -29.47 -26.25
CA MET A 1 1.04 -28.29 -26.16
C MET A 1 0.51 -28.29 -24.75
N ASP A 2 0.75 -27.22 -23.99
CA ASP A 2 0.25 -27.13 -22.61
C ASP A 2 -1.27 -27.27 -22.60
N PRO A 3 -1.86 -27.92 -21.57
CA PRO A 3 -3.30 -28.06 -21.46
C PRO A 3 -3.93 -26.68 -21.39
N VAL A 4 -4.69 -26.31 -22.42
CA VAL A 4 -5.45 -25.06 -22.47
C VAL A 4 -6.53 -25.14 -21.38
N THR A 5 -6.37 -24.40 -20.29
CA THR A 5 -7.38 -24.29 -19.23
C THR A 5 -8.33 -23.14 -19.53
N ILE A 6 -9.58 -23.28 -19.08
CA ILE A 6 -10.58 -22.22 -19.11
C ILE A 6 -10.79 -21.77 -17.68
N THR A 7 -10.66 -20.47 -17.42
CA THR A 7 -10.96 -19.90 -16.11
C THR A 7 -12.17 -18.98 -16.22
N ILE A 8 -13.24 -19.30 -15.47
CA ILE A 8 -14.48 -18.51 -15.39
C ILE A 8 -14.87 -18.41 -13.92
N ASN A 9 -15.02 -17.18 -13.42
CA ASN A 9 -15.43 -16.93 -12.04
C ASN A 9 -14.54 -17.63 -10.98
N GLY A 10 -13.22 -17.63 -11.21
CA GLY A 10 -12.23 -18.33 -10.37
C GLY A 10 -12.10 -19.83 -10.63
N ASN A 11 -13.10 -20.46 -11.26
CA ASN A 11 -13.09 -21.90 -11.53
C ASN A 11 -12.18 -22.24 -12.71
N VAL A 12 -11.18 -23.09 -12.47
CA VAL A 12 -10.26 -23.58 -13.50
C VAL A 12 -10.74 -24.94 -14.00
N VAL A 13 -11.02 -25.04 -15.30
CA VAL A 13 -11.44 -26.29 -15.93
C VAL A 13 -10.48 -26.67 -17.05
N TYR A 14 -10.08 -27.94 -17.03
CA TYR A 14 -9.18 -28.52 -18.03
C TYR A 14 -9.93 -28.87 -19.32
N HIS A 15 -9.23 -28.76 -20.45
CA HIS A 15 -9.78 -29.06 -21.78
C HIS A 15 -10.42 -30.45 -21.89
N ASP A 16 -9.88 -31.46 -21.18
CA ASP A 16 -10.42 -32.82 -21.19
C ASP A 16 -11.87 -32.90 -20.66
N ALA A 17 -12.27 -32.01 -19.75
CA ALA A 17 -13.64 -31.93 -19.28
C ALA A 17 -14.62 -31.45 -20.36
N GLN A 18 -14.12 -30.76 -21.41
CA GLN A 18 -14.90 -30.19 -22.51
C GLN A 18 -15.00 -31.12 -23.72
N ARG A 19 -14.25 -32.22 -23.75
CA ARG A 19 -14.25 -33.18 -24.87
C ARG A 19 -15.38 -34.20 -24.72
N GLU A 20 -15.70 -34.88 -25.81
CA GLU A 20 -16.65 -36.00 -25.79
C GLU A 20 -16.27 -37.03 -24.71
N GLY A 21 -17.21 -37.30 -23.79
CA GLY A 21 -16.98 -38.12 -22.60
C GLY A 21 -16.49 -37.38 -21.34
N GLY A 22 -16.19 -36.09 -21.45
CA GLY A 22 -15.86 -35.20 -20.33
C GLY A 22 -17.11 -34.67 -19.61
N VAL A 23 -16.93 -34.21 -18.36
CA VAL A 23 -18.04 -33.80 -17.47
C VAL A 23 -18.81 -32.56 -17.93
N HIS A 24 -18.23 -31.71 -18.79
CA HIS A 24 -18.87 -30.50 -19.33
C HIS A 24 -19.34 -30.68 -20.78
N PHE A 25 -19.20 -31.88 -21.35
CA PHE A 25 -19.66 -32.16 -22.69
C PHE A 25 -21.14 -32.56 -22.69
N ALA A 26 -21.91 -31.98 -23.60
CA ALA A 26 -23.28 -32.38 -23.90
C ALA A 26 -23.46 -32.66 -25.39
N PRO A 27 -24.28 -33.64 -25.81
CA PRO A 27 -24.50 -33.94 -27.23
C PRO A 27 -25.15 -32.77 -27.98
N ASP A 28 -26.04 -32.03 -27.31
CA ASP A 28 -26.77 -30.87 -27.82
C ASP A 28 -26.94 -29.80 -26.71
N ALA A 29 -27.60 -28.69 -27.05
CA ALA A 29 -27.95 -27.61 -26.13
C ALA A 29 -29.47 -27.53 -25.89
N SER A 30 -30.19 -28.65 -25.91
CA SER A 30 -31.67 -28.67 -25.79
C SER A 30 -32.23 -28.12 -24.46
N HIS A 31 -31.36 -27.89 -23.47
CA HIS A 31 -31.70 -27.43 -22.12
C HIS A 31 -31.23 -26.00 -21.81
N THR A 32 -30.60 -25.31 -22.77
CA THR A 32 -30.08 -23.95 -22.58
C THR A 32 -29.91 -23.22 -23.91
N ASP A 33 -30.08 -21.90 -23.90
CA ASP A 33 -29.72 -21.04 -25.03
C ASP A 33 -28.27 -20.54 -24.94
N TYR A 34 -27.51 -20.95 -23.92
CA TYR A 34 -26.21 -20.36 -23.61
C TYR A 34 -25.06 -21.34 -23.84
N LEU A 35 -24.12 -20.94 -24.68
CA LEU A 35 -22.94 -21.71 -25.03
C LEU A 35 -21.65 -21.07 -24.55
N ILE A 36 -20.67 -21.94 -24.34
CA ILE A 36 -19.27 -21.60 -24.31
C ILE A 36 -18.56 -22.22 -25.52
N LEU A 37 -17.86 -21.38 -26.28
CA LEU A 37 -17.07 -21.82 -27.41
C LEU A 37 -15.67 -21.23 -27.36
N GLN A 38 -14.66 -22.03 -27.73
CA GLN A 38 -13.28 -21.57 -27.85
C GLN A 38 -12.81 -21.73 -29.28
N SER A 39 -12.03 -20.77 -29.76
CA SER A 39 -11.38 -20.80 -31.07
C SER A 39 -9.86 -20.96 -30.93
N PHE A 40 -9.19 -21.51 -31.94
CA PHE A 40 -7.74 -21.69 -31.92
C PHE A 40 -6.96 -20.36 -31.99
N SER A 41 -7.57 -19.33 -32.57
CA SER A 41 -7.05 -17.97 -32.70
C SER A 41 -8.19 -16.96 -32.54
N PRO A 42 -7.92 -15.68 -32.22
CA PRO A 42 -8.98 -14.67 -32.16
C PRO A 42 -9.82 -14.70 -33.44
N LEU A 43 -11.16 -14.68 -33.30
CA LEU A 43 -12.06 -14.75 -34.44
C LEU A 43 -11.84 -13.55 -35.35
N ASP A 44 -11.71 -13.79 -36.66
CA ASP A 44 -11.74 -12.71 -37.67
C ASP A 44 -13.18 -12.37 -38.09
N ASP A 45 -13.34 -11.33 -38.91
CA ASP A 45 -14.66 -10.84 -39.30
C ASP A 45 -15.45 -11.89 -40.11
N SER A 46 -14.78 -12.65 -40.98
CA SER A 46 -15.43 -13.72 -41.76
C SER A 46 -15.89 -14.89 -40.89
N GLN A 47 -15.13 -15.21 -39.85
CA GLN A 47 -15.47 -16.25 -38.88
C GLN A 47 -16.63 -15.80 -37.99
N ARG A 48 -16.67 -14.52 -37.58
CA ARG A 48 -17.81 -13.95 -36.84
C ARG A 48 -19.08 -13.94 -37.67
N GLU A 49 -19.00 -13.53 -38.93
CA GLU A 49 -20.12 -13.57 -39.87
C GLU A 49 -20.65 -15.00 -40.06
N ARG A 50 -19.75 -15.99 -40.19
CA ARG A 50 -20.14 -17.40 -40.30
C ARG A 50 -20.85 -17.90 -39.04
N LEU A 51 -20.36 -17.57 -37.85
CA LEU A 51 -21.02 -17.92 -36.58
C LEU A 51 -22.40 -17.26 -36.46
N SER A 52 -22.50 -15.97 -36.80
CA SER A 52 -23.77 -15.25 -36.80
C SER A 52 -24.78 -15.83 -37.79
N ALA A 53 -24.33 -16.26 -38.98
CA ALA A 53 -25.18 -16.89 -39.99
C ALA A 53 -25.73 -18.26 -39.53
N LEU A 54 -25.02 -18.92 -38.61
CA LEU A 54 -25.45 -20.16 -37.97
C LEU A 54 -26.32 -19.92 -36.73
N GLY A 55 -26.64 -18.67 -36.39
CA GLY A 55 -27.48 -18.32 -35.24
C GLY A 55 -26.73 -18.13 -33.93
N VAL A 56 -25.39 -18.09 -33.95
CA VAL A 56 -24.57 -17.82 -32.75
C VAL A 56 -24.44 -16.31 -32.53
N GLY A 57 -25.04 -15.80 -31.46
CA GLY A 57 -24.87 -14.43 -30.98
C GLY A 57 -23.79 -14.35 -29.91
N VAL A 58 -22.61 -13.83 -30.24
CA VAL A 58 -21.53 -13.63 -29.26
C VAL A 58 -21.91 -12.53 -28.27
N GLN A 59 -22.08 -12.88 -26.99
CA GLN A 59 -22.45 -11.94 -25.93
C GLN A 59 -21.21 -11.33 -25.27
N GLN A 60 -20.19 -12.14 -24.99
CA GLN A 60 -18.97 -11.68 -24.31
C GLN A 60 -17.73 -12.50 -24.67
N VAL A 61 -16.57 -11.86 -24.70
CA VAL A 61 -15.25 -12.54 -24.72
C VAL A 61 -14.79 -12.75 -23.27
N ILE A 62 -14.46 -13.99 -22.89
CA ILE A 62 -14.03 -14.33 -21.53
C ILE A 62 -12.50 -14.22 -21.42
N SER A 63 -11.76 -15.20 -21.95
CA SER A 63 -10.30 -15.25 -21.96
C SER A 63 -9.79 -16.36 -22.91
N GLY A 64 -8.55 -16.24 -23.41
CA GLY A 64 -7.91 -17.30 -24.21
C GLY A 64 -8.70 -17.71 -25.47
N ASN A 65 -9.25 -16.74 -26.20
CA ASN A 65 -10.11 -16.95 -27.37
C ASN A 65 -11.39 -17.76 -27.07
N THR A 66 -11.89 -17.69 -25.83
CA THR A 66 -13.15 -18.28 -25.37
C THR A 66 -14.24 -17.23 -25.31
N TYR A 67 -15.42 -17.58 -25.81
CA TYR A 67 -16.56 -16.70 -25.97
C TYR A 67 -17.78 -17.31 -25.29
N PHE A 68 -18.54 -16.45 -24.61
CA PHE A 68 -19.87 -16.73 -24.12
C PHE A 68 -20.88 -16.28 -25.16
N CYS A 69 -21.78 -17.16 -25.56
CA CYS A 69 -22.67 -16.96 -26.71
C CYS A 69 -24.11 -17.35 -26.37
N LYS A 70 -25.05 -16.67 -27.02
CA LYS A 70 -26.44 -17.11 -27.13
C LYS A 70 -26.63 -17.89 -28.42
N TYR A 71 -27.37 -18.99 -28.37
CA TYR A 71 -27.58 -19.90 -29.48
C TYR A 71 -28.92 -20.62 -29.34
N ASP A 72 -29.86 -20.25 -30.21
CA ASP A 72 -31.22 -20.80 -30.27
C ASP A 72 -31.31 -22.16 -31.02
N PRO A 73 -30.55 -22.40 -32.10
CA PRO A 73 -30.62 -23.68 -32.81
C PRO A 73 -29.93 -24.80 -32.02
N HIS A 74 -30.55 -25.41 -31.02
CA HIS A 74 -29.96 -26.34 -30.04
C HIS A 74 -29.03 -27.49 -30.55
N GLU A 75 -28.89 -27.72 -31.86
CA GLU A 75 -27.93 -28.64 -32.48
C GLU A 75 -26.49 -28.09 -32.53
N LEU A 76 -25.52 -28.82 -31.98
CA LEU A 76 -24.12 -28.39 -31.89
C LEU A 76 -23.21 -28.95 -32.99
N GLN A 77 -23.70 -29.90 -33.81
CA GLN A 77 -22.85 -30.66 -34.73
C GLN A 77 -22.25 -29.80 -35.84
N GLU A 78 -23.04 -28.88 -36.42
CA GLU A 78 -22.53 -27.96 -37.44
C GLU A 78 -21.47 -27.01 -36.86
N LEU A 79 -21.70 -26.47 -35.65
CA LEU A 79 -20.71 -25.63 -34.97
C LEU A 79 -19.42 -26.38 -34.64
N ARG A 80 -19.51 -27.62 -34.14
CA ARG A 80 -18.34 -28.46 -33.82
C ARG A 80 -17.55 -28.87 -35.05
N SER A 81 -18.15 -28.81 -36.24
CA SER A 81 -17.46 -29.09 -37.51
C SER A 81 -16.63 -27.91 -38.04
N LEU A 82 -16.76 -26.72 -37.45
CA LEU A 82 -16.04 -25.53 -37.90
C LEU A 82 -14.54 -25.63 -37.59
N PRO A 83 -13.65 -25.51 -38.59
CA PRO A 83 -12.23 -25.80 -38.43
C PRO A 83 -11.46 -24.78 -37.56
N PHE A 84 -12.06 -23.62 -37.29
CA PHE A 84 -11.47 -22.58 -36.46
C PHE A 84 -11.90 -22.67 -34.98
N LEU A 85 -12.85 -23.55 -34.65
CA LEU A 85 -13.31 -23.79 -33.28
C LEU A 85 -12.58 -24.99 -32.67
N ASN A 86 -12.17 -24.82 -31.42
CA ASN A 86 -11.53 -25.83 -30.59
C ASN A 86 -12.57 -26.69 -29.85
N PHE A 87 -13.61 -26.07 -29.28
CA PHE A 87 -14.76 -26.78 -28.73
C PHE A 87 -15.99 -25.87 -28.68
N VAL A 88 -17.18 -26.48 -28.56
CA VAL A 88 -18.48 -25.83 -28.36
C VAL A 88 -19.30 -26.70 -27.42
N ASN A 89 -19.71 -26.16 -26.27
CA ASN A 89 -20.54 -26.84 -25.27
C ASN A 89 -21.53 -25.87 -24.62
N PRO A 90 -22.63 -26.39 -24.03
CA PRO A 90 -23.47 -25.63 -23.11
C PRO A 90 -22.67 -24.96 -21.98
N TYR A 91 -23.15 -23.82 -21.52
CA TYR A 91 -22.58 -23.17 -20.34
C TYR A 91 -22.90 -23.98 -19.08
N HIS A 92 -21.87 -24.62 -18.50
CA HIS A 92 -22.06 -25.59 -17.41
C HIS A 92 -22.25 -24.90 -16.04
N PRO A 93 -23.14 -25.41 -15.15
CA PRO A 93 -23.37 -24.88 -13.80
C PRO A 93 -22.10 -24.75 -12.93
N ASP A 94 -21.07 -25.54 -13.19
CA ASP A 94 -19.80 -25.44 -12.46
C ASP A 94 -19.09 -24.08 -12.67
N TYR A 95 -19.45 -23.32 -13.69
CA TYR A 95 -18.95 -21.96 -13.92
C TYR A 95 -19.76 -20.87 -13.21
N VAL A 96 -20.98 -21.20 -12.77
CA VAL A 96 -21.94 -20.22 -12.24
C VAL A 96 -21.53 -19.76 -10.84
N VAL A 97 -21.22 -20.68 -9.93
CA VAL A 97 -20.77 -20.34 -8.56
C VAL A 97 -19.29 -19.99 -8.55
N GLU A 98 -18.95 -18.86 -7.94
CA GLU A 98 -17.56 -18.43 -7.74
C GLU A 98 -16.76 -19.45 -6.90
N ASP A 99 -15.49 -19.67 -7.27
CA ASP A 99 -14.59 -20.62 -6.59
C ASP A 99 -14.44 -20.33 -5.08
N ALA A 100 -14.40 -19.05 -4.70
CA ALA A 100 -14.30 -18.61 -3.31
C ALA A 100 -15.48 -19.08 -2.44
N LEU A 101 -16.70 -19.10 -2.99
CA LEU A 101 -17.90 -19.60 -2.32
C LEU A 101 -17.88 -21.14 -2.17
N LYS A 102 -17.24 -21.86 -3.11
CA LYS A 102 -17.08 -23.33 -3.04
C LYS A 102 -16.06 -23.77 -1.99
N ALA A 103 -15.07 -22.92 -1.71
CA ALA A 103 -14.05 -23.15 -0.69
C ALA A 103 -14.50 -22.82 0.74
N GLY A 104 -15.77 -22.44 0.96
CA GLY A 104 -16.33 -22.07 2.27
C GLY A 104 -16.39 -20.56 2.55
N GLY A 105 -16.16 -19.71 1.54
CA GLY A 105 -16.15 -18.24 1.70
C GLY A 105 -14.94 -17.71 2.46
N CYS A 106 -14.80 -16.39 2.53
CA CYS A 106 -13.73 -15.74 3.32
C CYS A 106 -14.05 -15.57 4.81
N ARG A 107 -15.20 -16.06 5.28
CA ARG A 107 -15.78 -15.83 6.62
C ARG A 107 -15.65 -17.06 7.54
N PRO A 108 -15.75 -16.90 8.88
CA PRO A 108 -15.68 -18.01 9.82
C PRO A 108 -16.77 -19.07 9.57
N PRO A 109 -16.55 -20.35 9.94
CA PRO A 109 -17.51 -21.46 9.76
C PRO A 109 -18.85 -21.30 10.51
N ASP A 110 -19.06 -20.19 11.20
CA ASP A 110 -20.10 -19.98 12.20
C ASP A 110 -21.34 -19.27 11.62
N GLU A 111 -21.27 -18.76 10.38
CA GLU A 111 -22.40 -18.14 9.66
C GLU A 111 -23.14 -19.20 8.81
N GLU A 112 -24.38 -19.55 9.19
CA GLU A 112 -25.22 -20.56 8.51
C GLU A 112 -25.63 -20.20 7.06
N ARG A 113 -25.38 -18.98 6.57
CA ARG A 113 -25.76 -18.49 5.24
C ARG A 113 -24.73 -17.47 4.70
N HIS A 114 -24.48 -17.49 3.40
CA HIS A 114 -23.70 -16.48 2.67
C HIS A 114 -24.62 -15.45 2.00
N GLU A 115 -24.26 -14.18 2.08
CA GLU A 115 -24.89 -13.16 1.24
C GLU A 115 -24.24 -13.18 -0.16
N VAL A 116 -25.06 -13.24 -1.21
CA VAL A 116 -24.60 -13.41 -2.60
C VAL A 116 -25.28 -12.44 -3.57
N TYR A 117 -24.57 -12.11 -4.65
CA TYR A 117 -25.14 -11.58 -5.87
C TYR A 117 -25.47 -12.73 -6.81
N ILE A 118 -26.73 -12.84 -7.25
CA ILE A 118 -27.21 -13.81 -8.23
C ILE A 118 -27.52 -13.01 -9.51
N THR A 119 -26.63 -13.11 -10.48
CA THR A 119 -26.71 -12.35 -11.73
C THR A 119 -27.28 -13.24 -12.84
N PRO A 120 -28.43 -12.88 -13.45
CA PRO A 120 -28.98 -13.62 -14.56
C PRO A 120 -28.23 -13.34 -15.88
N HIS A 121 -28.61 -14.02 -16.96
CA HIS A 121 -28.19 -13.65 -18.31
C HIS A 121 -28.76 -12.28 -18.72
N ASP A 122 -28.07 -11.58 -19.63
CA ASP A 122 -28.35 -10.17 -19.95
C ASP A 122 -29.77 -9.95 -20.51
N ASP A 123 -30.33 -10.95 -21.17
CA ASP A 123 -31.69 -11.02 -21.70
C ASP A 123 -32.74 -11.51 -20.67
N CYS A 124 -32.30 -11.87 -19.47
CA CYS A 124 -33.12 -12.28 -18.32
C CYS A 124 -32.99 -11.31 -17.14
N ALA A 125 -32.51 -10.08 -17.37
CA ALA A 125 -32.14 -9.11 -16.34
C ALA A 125 -33.17 -7.98 -16.12
N SER A 126 -34.36 -8.07 -16.73
CA SER A 126 -35.42 -7.06 -16.53
C SER A 126 -35.98 -7.11 -15.10
N PRO A 127 -36.56 -6.02 -14.57
CA PRO A 127 -37.18 -6.03 -13.25
C PRO A 127 -38.26 -7.10 -13.09
N GLU A 128 -39.03 -7.40 -14.14
CA GLU A 128 -40.03 -8.46 -14.16
C GLU A 128 -39.38 -9.85 -14.10
N ASP A 129 -38.32 -10.08 -14.88
CA ASP A 129 -37.59 -11.35 -14.88
C ASP A 129 -36.91 -11.63 -13.54
N LEU A 130 -36.32 -10.61 -12.92
CA LEU A 130 -35.68 -10.72 -11.62
C LEU A 130 -36.70 -11.08 -10.53
N ARG A 131 -37.90 -10.47 -10.53
CA ARG A 131 -38.96 -10.86 -9.59
C ARG A 131 -39.42 -12.31 -9.80
N ALA A 132 -39.56 -12.74 -11.05
CA ALA A 132 -39.93 -14.12 -11.38
C ALA A 132 -38.83 -15.13 -10.99
N LEU A 133 -37.56 -14.76 -11.18
CA LEU A 133 -36.40 -15.57 -10.78
C LEU A 133 -36.31 -15.68 -9.25
N ALA A 134 -36.48 -14.58 -8.52
CA ALA A 134 -36.52 -14.56 -7.06
C ALA A 134 -37.61 -15.50 -6.52
N GLN A 135 -38.82 -15.42 -7.08
CA GLN A 135 -39.93 -16.32 -6.71
C GLN A 135 -39.60 -17.79 -7.00
N SER A 136 -39.02 -18.07 -8.17
CA SER A 136 -38.68 -19.45 -8.56
C SER A 136 -37.59 -20.06 -7.68
N ILE A 137 -36.61 -19.26 -7.26
CA ILE A 137 -35.56 -19.67 -6.31
C ILE A 137 -36.19 -19.91 -4.93
N ALA A 138 -37.02 -18.98 -4.44
CA ALA A 138 -37.68 -19.09 -3.16
C ALA A 138 -38.56 -20.34 -3.06
N ASP A 139 -39.38 -20.62 -4.08
CA ASP A 139 -40.23 -21.81 -4.17
C ASP A 139 -39.39 -23.10 -4.20
N ARG A 140 -38.27 -23.08 -4.91
CA ARG A 140 -37.39 -24.26 -5.06
C ARG A 140 -36.65 -24.59 -3.77
N LEU A 141 -36.20 -23.58 -3.04
CA LEU A 141 -35.49 -23.73 -1.78
C LEU A 141 -36.42 -23.81 -0.57
N ASN A 142 -37.72 -23.55 -0.76
CA ASN A 142 -38.72 -23.45 0.30
C ASN A 142 -38.32 -22.41 1.37
N VAL A 143 -37.93 -21.22 0.90
CA VAL A 143 -37.57 -20.05 1.72
C VAL A 143 -38.47 -18.86 1.37
N ASP A 144 -38.42 -17.79 2.17
CA ASP A 144 -39.20 -16.59 1.87
C ASP A 144 -38.61 -15.86 0.65
N VAL A 145 -39.47 -15.40 -0.27
CA VAL A 145 -39.04 -14.59 -1.42
C VAL A 145 -38.40 -13.28 -0.99
N SER A 146 -38.67 -12.78 0.23
CA SER A 146 -38.01 -11.62 0.81
C SER A 146 -36.51 -11.80 1.03
N ASP A 147 -36.01 -13.05 1.08
CA ASP A 147 -34.58 -13.35 1.18
C ASP A 147 -33.83 -13.02 -0.12
N PHE A 148 -34.55 -12.71 -1.21
CA PHE A 148 -34.00 -12.31 -2.51
C PHE A 148 -34.56 -10.96 -2.95
N VAL A 149 -33.72 -9.93 -2.89
CA VAL A 149 -34.08 -8.55 -3.25
C VAL A 149 -33.63 -8.25 -4.68
N PRO A 150 -34.57 -7.94 -5.60
CA PRO A 150 -34.23 -7.50 -6.95
C PRO A 150 -33.50 -6.16 -6.97
N GLN A 151 -32.39 -6.10 -7.69
CA GLN A 151 -31.58 -4.91 -7.95
C GLN A 151 -31.58 -4.59 -9.45
N THR A 152 -30.88 -3.54 -9.88
CA THR A 152 -30.74 -3.25 -11.31
C THR A 152 -29.80 -4.28 -11.95
N GLY A 153 -30.38 -5.29 -12.61
CA GLY A 153 -29.67 -6.31 -13.39
C GLY A 153 -29.22 -7.56 -12.62
N TYR A 154 -29.56 -7.72 -11.34
CA TYR A 154 -29.20 -8.89 -10.52
C TYR A 154 -30.13 -9.04 -9.31
N LEU A 155 -30.07 -10.17 -8.61
CA LEU A 155 -30.69 -10.38 -7.29
C LEU A 155 -29.61 -10.35 -6.21
N ARG A 156 -29.91 -9.74 -5.07
CA ARG A 156 -29.11 -9.87 -3.85
C ARG A 156 -29.86 -10.76 -2.87
N GLY A 157 -29.22 -11.78 -2.31
CA GLY A 157 -29.92 -12.64 -1.37
C GLY A 157 -29.02 -13.54 -0.54
N TRP A 158 -29.63 -14.32 0.35
CA TRP A 158 -28.92 -15.17 1.30
C TRP A 158 -29.10 -16.64 0.94
N LEU A 159 -27.99 -17.37 0.78
CA LEU A 159 -27.98 -18.80 0.43
C LEU A 159 -27.13 -19.58 1.42
N LYS A 160 -27.56 -20.80 1.77
CA LYS A 160 -26.69 -21.74 2.47
C LYS A 160 -25.65 -22.32 1.50
N PRO A 161 -24.50 -22.80 1.98
CA PRO A 161 -23.51 -23.47 1.15
C PRO A 161 -24.10 -24.59 0.28
N GLU A 162 -25.02 -25.40 0.83
CA GLU A 162 -25.70 -26.48 0.11
C GLU A 162 -26.67 -25.99 -0.98
N ASP A 163 -27.20 -24.77 -0.86
CA ASP A 163 -28.19 -24.20 -1.79
C ASP A 163 -27.52 -23.57 -3.02
N LEU A 164 -26.23 -23.19 -2.92
CA LEU A 164 -25.46 -22.59 -4.04
C LEU A 164 -25.50 -23.46 -5.30
N ALA A 165 -25.28 -24.77 -5.15
CA ALA A 165 -25.31 -25.72 -6.26
C ALA A 165 -26.72 -25.97 -6.81
N VAL A 166 -27.78 -25.67 -6.04
CA VAL A 166 -29.17 -25.76 -6.48
C VAL A 166 -29.53 -24.53 -7.31
N VAL A 167 -29.16 -23.33 -6.85
CA VAL A 167 -29.41 -22.07 -7.57
C VAL A 167 -28.61 -21.99 -8.86
N ALA A 168 -27.40 -22.53 -8.89
CA ALA A 168 -26.55 -22.58 -10.09
C ALA A 168 -27.14 -23.37 -11.26
N LYS A 169 -28.15 -24.22 -11.02
CA LYS A 169 -28.82 -25.03 -12.06
C LYS A 169 -29.99 -24.32 -12.74
N PHE A 170 -30.37 -23.14 -12.28
CA PHE A 170 -31.36 -22.34 -12.99
C PHE A 170 -30.71 -21.79 -14.26
N ASP A 171 -31.24 -22.18 -15.42
CA ASP A 171 -30.71 -21.76 -16.73
C ASP A 171 -30.67 -20.23 -16.91
N LYS A 172 -31.53 -19.49 -16.19
CA LYS A 172 -31.51 -18.03 -16.19
C LYS A 172 -30.35 -17.41 -15.42
N VAL A 173 -29.65 -18.17 -14.55
CA VAL A 173 -28.59 -17.68 -13.66
C VAL A 173 -27.23 -17.84 -14.32
N ARG A 174 -26.56 -16.71 -14.54
CA ARG A 174 -25.26 -16.64 -15.21
C ARG A 174 -24.10 -16.75 -14.22
N PHE A 175 -24.20 -16.03 -13.09
CA PHE A 175 -23.16 -15.97 -12.06
C PHE A 175 -23.74 -15.86 -10.65
N ILE A 176 -23.08 -16.50 -9.68
CA ILE A 176 -23.29 -16.32 -8.25
C ILE A 176 -21.94 -15.94 -7.63
N SER A 177 -21.85 -14.76 -7.03
CA SER A 177 -20.64 -14.24 -6.37
C SER A 177 -20.94 -13.78 -4.95
N GLU A 178 -19.94 -13.82 -4.07
CA GLU A 178 -20.11 -13.36 -2.68
C GLU A 178 -20.37 -11.85 -2.63
N VAL A 179 -21.29 -11.40 -1.77
CA VAL A 179 -21.40 -9.97 -1.45
C VAL A 179 -20.20 -9.57 -0.60
N GLN A 180 -19.33 -8.76 -1.18
CA GLN A 180 -18.23 -8.13 -0.47
C GLN A 180 -18.77 -6.93 0.32
N GLU A 181 -18.48 -6.87 1.63
CA GLU A 181 -18.87 -5.74 2.46
C GLU A 181 -17.93 -4.54 2.20
N ASP A 182 -18.51 -3.38 1.89
CA ASP A 182 -17.74 -2.16 1.65
C ASP A 182 -17.16 -1.60 2.95
N VAL A 183 -15.83 -1.69 3.11
CA VAL A 183 -15.09 -1.11 4.23
C VAL A 183 -14.34 0.15 3.79
N ALA A 184 -14.26 1.18 4.64
CA ALA A 184 -13.48 2.38 4.34
C ALA A 184 -11.97 2.04 4.18
N PHE A 185 -11.39 2.33 3.02
CA PHE A 185 -10.05 1.84 2.68
C PHE A 185 -8.87 2.56 3.36
N ASN A 186 -9.06 3.77 3.90
CA ASN A 186 -8.08 4.39 4.81
C ASN A 186 -8.08 3.68 6.18
N TRP A 187 -9.23 3.12 6.61
CA TRP A 187 -9.29 2.25 7.78
C TRP A 187 -8.63 0.89 7.53
N ILE A 188 -8.82 0.29 6.35
CA ILE A 188 -8.09 -0.93 5.94
C ILE A 188 -6.57 -0.67 5.93
N ALA A 189 -6.13 0.43 5.32
CA ALA A 189 -4.71 0.77 5.26
C ALA A 189 -4.09 0.97 6.66
N ARG A 190 -4.86 1.49 7.63
CA ARG A 190 -4.45 1.55 9.05
C ARG A 190 -4.26 0.15 9.63
N GLY A 191 -5.15 -0.80 9.32
CA GLY A 191 -5.01 -2.21 9.72
C GLY A 191 -3.78 -2.87 9.08
N ASP A 192 -3.54 -2.65 7.79
CA ASP A 192 -2.45 -3.24 7.01
C ASP A 192 -1.05 -2.88 7.52
N ILE A 193 -0.92 -1.72 8.14
CA ILE A 193 0.32 -1.24 8.77
C ILE A 193 0.29 -1.36 10.30
N ASN A 194 -0.69 -2.06 10.85
CA ASN A 194 -0.86 -2.25 12.29
C ASN A 194 -0.81 -0.93 13.08
N VAL A 195 -1.52 0.11 12.60
CA VAL A 195 -1.75 1.31 13.41
C VAL A 195 -2.39 0.84 14.71
N VAL A 196 -1.84 1.29 15.82
CA VAL A 196 -2.16 0.79 17.17
C VAL A 196 -3.68 0.70 17.36
N ASP A 197 -4.16 -0.54 17.44
CA ASP A 197 -5.55 -0.85 17.76
C ASP A 197 -5.89 -0.30 19.16
N PRO A 198 -7.14 0.15 19.44
CA PRO A 198 -7.53 0.64 20.76
C PRO A 198 -7.18 -0.29 21.93
N SER A 199 -7.20 -1.62 21.73
CA SER A 199 -6.82 -2.62 22.75
C SER A 199 -5.31 -2.60 23.07
N VAL A 200 -4.46 -2.51 22.05
CA VAL A 200 -3.00 -2.35 22.18
C VAL A 200 -2.67 -0.96 22.71
N ALA A 201 -3.45 0.04 22.30
CA ALA A 201 -3.26 1.41 22.72
C ALA A 201 -3.60 1.63 24.20
N ALA A 202 -4.55 0.87 24.76
CA ALA A 202 -4.86 0.90 26.19
C ALA A 202 -3.70 0.35 27.06
N VAL A 203 -2.86 -0.53 26.50
CA VAL A 203 -1.66 -1.07 27.17
C VAL A 203 -0.46 -0.16 26.98
N MET A 204 -0.27 0.39 25.77
CA MET A 204 0.89 1.21 25.44
C MET A 204 0.73 2.67 25.87
N PHE A 205 -0.45 3.26 25.71
CA PHE A 205 -0.69 4.67 25.97
C PHE A 205 -1.57 4.86 27.20
N GLN A 206 -1.25 5.88 28.00
CA GLN A 206 -2.03 6.22 29.20
C GLN A 206 -3.41 6.80 28.83
N SER A 207 -3.58 7.28 27.60
CA SER A 207 -4.88 7.75 27.11
C SER A 207 -5.01 7.70 25.58
N LYS A 208 -6.27 7.69 25.12
CA LYS A 208 -6.61 7.71 23.71
C LYS A 208 -6.08 8.94 22.94
N ALA A 209 -6.08 10.10 23.61
CA ALA A 209 -5.54 11.34 23.04
C ALA A 209 -4.06 11.25 22.66
N GLN A 210 -3.28 10.42 23.34
CA GLN A 210 -1.85 10.28 23.08
C GLN A 210 -1.57 9.56 21.75
N TYR A 211 -2.21 8.43 21.47
CA TYR A 211 -1.96 7.70 20.23
C TYR A 211 -2.66 8.29 19.02
N GLU A 212 -3.78 9.02 19.22
CA GLU A 212 -4.43 9.78 18.16
C GLU A 212 -3.67 11.07 17.78
N CYS A 213 -2.54 11.36 18.46
CA CYS A 213 -1.64 12.49 18.23
C CYS A 213 -2.25 13.87 18.52
N GLU A 214 -3.09 13.98 19.55
CA GLU A 214 -3.65 15.27 19.94
C GLU A 214 -2.54 16.28 20.29
N GLY A 215 -2.57 17.43 19.63
CA GLY A 215 -1.62 18.53 19.80
C GLY A 215 -0.35 18.47 18.95
N GLU A 216 -0.05 17.33 18.29
CA GLU A 216 1.05 17.27 17.30
C GLU A 216 0.69 18.08 16.06
N ILE A 217 1.67 18.73 15.43
CA ILE A 217 1.49 19.48 14.19
C ILE A 217 2.18 18.73 13.05
N VAL A 218 1.41 18.38 12.02
CA VAL A 218 1.91 17.82 10.76
C VAL A 218 1.72 18.86 9.65
N ALA A 219 2.81 19.24 9.00
CA ALA A 219 2.79 20.11 7.83
C ALA A 219 2.57 19.28 6.56
N VAL A 220 1.55 19.64 5.79
CA VAL A 220 1.20 19.02 4.51
C VAL A 220 1.41 20.06 3.42
N ALA A 221 2.42 19.85 2.57
CA ALA A 221 2.72 20.71 1.45
C ALA A 221 2.24 20.08 0.14
N ASP A 222 1.20 20.65 -0.47
CA ASP A 222 0.48 20.02 -1.60
C ASP A 222 -0.18 21.05 -2.53
N GLN A 223 -1.03 20.60 -3.47
CA GLN A 223 -1.65 21.40 -4.53
C GLN A 223 -2.79 22.30 -4.05
N GLY A 224 -3.46 21.91 -2.97
CA GLY A 224 -4.61 22.62 -2.42
C GLY A 224 -5.11 21.92 -1.16
N PHE A 225 -6.02 22.56 -0.43
CA PHE A 225 -6.62 21.93 0.74
C PHE A 225 -8.01 22.52 1.08
N ASP A 226 -8.99 21.65 1.36
CA ASP A 226 -10.32 22.03 1.86
C ASP A 226 -10.35 22.03 3.40
N ASP A 227 -10.22 23.20 4.01
CA ASP A 227 -10.07 23.36 5.45
C ASP A 227 -11.37 23.35 6.27
N GLN A 228 -12.53 23.49 5.60
CA GLN A 228 -13.83 23.29 6.24
C GLN A 228 -14.39 21.89 5.97
N HIS A 229 -13.59 20.99 5.41
CA HIS A 229 -14.00 19.61 5.21
C HIS A 229 -14.33 18.97 6.57
N PRO A 230 -15.48 18.29 6.72
CA PRO A 230 -15.91 17.77 8.02
C PRO A 230 -14.93 16.80 8.69
N ALA A 231 -14.12 16.08 7.89
CA ALA A 231 -13.05 15.23 8.39
C ALA A 231 -11.98 15.98 9.21
N PHE A 232 -11.85 17.30 9.10
CA PHE A 232 -10.87 18.11 9.85
C PHE A 232 -11.51 19.02 10.91
N THR A 233 -12.84 19.00 11.00
CA THR A 233 -13.60 19.87 11.90
C THR A 233 -14.38 19.07 12.92
N SER A 234 -14.79 19.72 14.00
CA SER A 234 -15.75 19.19 14.96
C SER A 234 -16.76 20.27 15.31
N VAL A 235 -18.05 19.92 15.32
CA VAL A 235 -19.13 20.84 15.72
C VAL A 235 -19.36 20.67 17.22
N GLY A 236 -19.05 21.72 17.99
CA GLY A 236 -19.36 21.79 19.41
C GLY A 236 -20.54 22.73 19.70
N SER A 237 -20.95 22.81 20.97
CA SER A 237 -22.03 23.70 21.42
C SER A 237 -21.75 25.19 21.21
N THR A 238 -20.49 25.57 21.03
CA THR A 238 -20.01 26.94 20.82
C THR A 238 -19.61 27.25 19.38
N GLY A 239 -19.79 26.31 18.45
CA GLY A 239 -19.47 26.46 17.03
C GLY A 239 -18.56 25.37 16.47
N THR A 240 -18.12 25.54 15.22
CA THR A 240 -17.22 24.60 14.53
C THR A 240 -15.76 24.92 14.86
N THR A 241 -15.03 23.93 15.38
CA THR A 241 -13.58 24.00 15.60
C THR A 241 -12.86 23.22 14.49
N THR A 242 -11.74 23.75 13.99
CA THR A 242 -10.91 23.07 12.97
C THR A 242 -9.57 22.65 13.56
N ARG A 243 -9.05 21.49 13.12
CA ARG A 243 -7.68 21.05 13.41
C ARG A 243 -6.64 21.64 12.45
N VAL A 244 -7.08 22.42 11.47
CA VAL A 244 -6.22 23.14 10.52
C VAL A 244 -5.78 24.44 11.18
N THR A 245 -4.60 24.42 11.78
CA THR A 245 -4.14 25.50 12.67
C THR A 245 -3.48 26.67 11.98
N ALA A 246 -2.90 26.43 10.80
CA ALA A 246 -2.30 27.46 9.98
C ALA A 246 -2.37 27.05 8.51
N LYS A 247 -2.25 28.03 7.62
CA LYS A 247 -2.24 27.83 6.17
C LYS A 247 -1.27 28.82 5.54
N SER A 248 -0.48 28.39 4.57
CA SER A 248 0.38 29.27 3.80
C SER A 248 0.17 29.06 2.31
N TYR A 249 0.16 30.16 1.56
CA TYR A 249 -0.17 30.17 0.13
C TYR A 249 0.93 30.88 -0.62
N ARG A 250 1.56 30.20 -1.58
CA ARG A 250 2.63 30.81 -2.38
C ARG A 250 2.13 31.45 -3.67
N GLN A 251 0.87 31.22 -4.01
CA GLN A 251 0.21 31.90 -5.12
C GLN A 251 -1.08 32.57 -4.65
N LYS A 252 -1.28 33.83 -5.08
CA LYS A 252 -2.54 34.55 -4.86
C LYS A 252 -3.58 34.02 -5.83
N VAL A 253 -4.62 33.38 -5.32
CA VAL A 253 -5.80 33.02 -6.10
C VAL A 253 -7.00 33.83 -5.59
N PRO A 254 -7.70 34.59 -6.46
CA PRO A 254 -8.93 35.29 -6.07
C PRO A 254 -9.97 34.28 -5.55
N GLY A 255 -10.48 34.49 -4.33
CA GLY A 255 -11.42 33.56 -3.66
C GLY A 255 -10.78 32.53 -2.73
N GLY A 256 -9.44 32.51 -2.61
CA GLY A 256 -8.70 31.48 -1.88
C GLY A 256 -8.39 30.27 -2.77
N VAL A 257 -7.35 29.48 -2.44
CA VAL A 257 -7.11 28.23 -3.17
C VAL A 257 -8.01 27.15 -2.61
N THR A 258 -9.02 26.84 -3.40
CA THR A 258 -9.89 25.68 -3.29
C THR A 258 -9.13 24.47 -3.84
N ASP A 259 -9.20 23.33 -3.17
CA ASP A 259 -8.60 22.10 -3.71
C ASP A 259 -9.46 21.54 -4.84
N VAL A 260 -9.25 22.06 -6.05
CA VAL A 260 -10.02 21.67 -7.22
C VAL A 260 -9.68 20.28 -7.75
N ASN A 261 -8.59 19.65 -7.27
CA ASN A 261 -8.12 18.31 -7.64
C ASN A 261 -8.52 17.22 -6.61
N ALA A 262 -8.86 17.64 -5.38
CA ALA A 262 -9.00 16.81 -4.18
C ALA A 262 -7.69 16.17 -3.66
N HIS A 263 -6.57 16.26 -4.39
CA HIS A 263 -5.33 15.57 -4.03
C HIS A 263 -4.81 15.97 -2.64
N GLY A 264 -4.64 17.26 -2.36
CA GLY A 264 -4.09 17.68 -1.07
C GLY A 264 -5.04 17.49 0.10
N THR A 265 -6.36 17.58 -0.12
CA THR A 265 -7.40 17.24 0.86
C THR A 265 -7.38 15.74 1.18
N HIS A 266 -7.24 14.90 0.15
CA HIS A 266 -7.15 13.44 0.29
C HIS A 266 -5.89 13.03 1.07
N VAL A 267 -4.74 13.59 0.69
CA VAL A 267 -3.45 13.42 1.37
C VAL A 267 -3.57 13.81 2.84
N ALA A 268 -4.08 15.00 3.15
CA ALA A 268 -4.26 15.43 4.53
C ALA A 268 -5.30 14.59 5.30
N GLY A 269 -6.31 14.06 4.62
CA GLY A 269 -7.27 13.09 5.17
C GLY A 269 -6.59 11.79 5.60
N SER A 270 -5.62 11.30 4.83
CA SER A 270 -4.83 10.12 5.18
C SER A 270 -3.83 10.38 6.32
N VAL A 271 -3.41 11.63 6.53
CA VAL A 271 -2.65 12.02 7.73
C VAL A 271 -3.55 12.08 8.97
N ALA A 272 -4.55 12.96 8.97
CA ALA A 272 -5.27 13.40 10.18
C ALA A 272 -6.79 13.56 10.00
N GLY A 273 -7.35 12.97 8.94
CA GLY A 273 -8.80 12.85 8.79
C GLY A 273 -9.40 12.11 9.98
N ASN A 274 -10.53 12.60 10.47
CA ASN A 274 -11.29 11.96 11.53
C ASN A 274 -12.78 12.20 11.27
N TRP A 275 -13.42 11.22 10.66
CA TRP A 275 -14.82 11.28 10.33
C TRP A 275 -15.52 10.00 10.79
N ASN A 276 -16.60 10.18 11.55
CA ASN A 276 -17.45 9.09 11.99
C ASN A 276 -18.86 9.38 11.49
N SER A 277 -19.28 8.74 10.39
CA SER A 277 -20.63 8.87 9.86
C SER A 277 -21.56 7.80 10.45
N PRO A 278 -22.80 8.15 10.80
CA PRO A 278 -23.87 7.17 10.97
C PRO A 278 -24.02 6.35 9.67
N GLY A 279 -24.10 5.02 9.76
CA GLY A 279 -24.36 4.14 8.61
C GLY A 279 -23.13 3.56 7.91
N VAL A 280 -21.91 3.93 8.29
CA VAL A 280 -20.67 3.30 7.77
C VAL A 280 -20.10 2.36 8.85
N GLN A 281 -19.74 1.12 8.47
CA GLN A 281 -19.24 0.09 9.39
C GLN A 281 -17.97 0.50 10.17
N ALA A 282 -17.18 1.45 9.66
CA ALA A 282 -15.98 1.96 10.31
C ALA A 282 -15.75 3.48 10.06
N PRO A 283 -15.13 4.20 11.01
CA PRO A 283 -14.80 5.61 10.82
C PRO A 283 -13.71 5.81 9.75
N ILE A 284 -13.83 6.87 8.95
CA ILE A 284 -12.83 7.25 7.95
C ILE A 284 -11.77 8.11 8.66
N MET A 285 -10.65 7.47 9.02
CA MET A 285 -9.59 8.09 9.79
C MET A 285 -8.23 7.97 9.12
N GLY A 286 -7.46 9.06 9.11
CA GLY A 286 -6.03 9.04 8.82
C GLY A 286 -5.24 8.43 9.97
N THR A 287 -3.94 8.21 9.81
CA THR A 287 -3.10 7.52 10.82
C THR A 287 -3.03 8.27 12.16
N ALA A 288 -3.02 9.62 12.13
CA ALA A 288 -2.92 10.51 13.28
C ALA A 288 -4.18 11.41 13.40
N PRO A 289 -5.36 10.84 13.70
CA PRO A 289 -6.67 11.48 13.48
C PRO A 289 -6.93 12.76 14.31
N LYS A 290 -6.20 12.98 15.41
CA LYS A 290 -6.28 14.20 16.23
C LYS A 290 -5.08 15.13 16.09
N ALA A 291 -4.15 14.84 15.18
CA ALA A 291 -3.09 15.78 14.85
C ALA A 291 -3.68 17.08 14.28
N LYS A 292 -2.99 18.19 14.57
CA LYS A 292 -3.18 19.49 13.94
C LYS A 292 -2.50 19.48 12.59
N LEU A 293 -3.11 20.16 11.63
CA LEU A 293 -2.57 20.33 10.28
C LEU A 293 -2.05 21.75 10.08
N PHE A 294 -0.89 21.86 9.44
CA PHE A 294 -0.41 23.08 8.80
C PHE A 294 -0.37 22.85 7.29
N CYS A 295 -1.18 23.57 6.52
CA CYS A 295 -1.33 23.30 5.09
C CYS A 295 -0.58 24.34 4.25
N GLN A 296 0.40 23.90 3.47
CA GLN A 296 1.19 24.74 2.58
C GLN A 296 0.80 24.48 1.13
N VAL A 297 0.23 25.47 0.46
CA VAL A 297 -0.24 25.36 -0.92
C VAL A 297 0.81 25.91 -1.88
N LEU A 298 1.42 25.01 -2.67
CA LEU A 298 2.62 25.30 -3.46
C LEU A 298 2.39 25.41 -4.98
N PHE A 299 1.27 24.89 -5.49
CA PHE A 299 1.07 24.72 -6.93
C PHE A 299 0.36 25.91 -7.59
N GLU A 300 0.55 26.02 -8.90
CA GLU A 300 -0.29 26.86 -9.77
C GLU A 300 -1.75 26.38 -9.76
N GLN A 301 -2.69 27.28 -10.10
CA GLN A 301 -4.14 27.02 -10.01
C GLN A 301 -4.62 25.81 -10.82
N ASP A 302 -3.89 25.40 -11.86
CA ASP A 302 -4.21 24.21 -12.65
C ASP A 302 -3.73 22.89 -12.01
N GLY A 303 -2.99 22.97 -10.90
CA GLY A 303 -2.44 21.84 -10.14
C GLY A 303 -1.26 21.14 -10.85
N THR A 304 -0.68 21.71 -11.91
CA THR A 304 0.29 20.98 -12.74
C THR A 304 1.75 21.27 -12.41
N LYS A 305 2.04 22.44 -11.81
CA LYS A 305 3.42 22.89 -11.56
C LYS A 305 3.56 23.55 -10.20
N ILE A 306 4.70 23.30 -9.57
CA ILE A 306 5.18 24.06 -8.42
C ILE A 306 5.94 25.26 -8.97
N LYS A 307 5.64 26.44 -8.43
CA LYS A 307 6.41 27.65 -8.72
C LYS A 307 6.66 28.40 -7.44
N TYR A 308 7.93 28.44 -7.06
CA TYR A 308 8.40 29.22 -5.93
C TYR A 308 8.34 30.71 -6.27
N PRO A 309 7.82 31.57 -5.37
CA PRO A 309 7.94 33.02 -5.50
C PRO A 309 9.40 33.46 -5.62
N ALA A 310 9.62 34.66 -6.13
CA ALA A 310 10.97 35.24 -6.15
C ALA A 310 11.52 35.30 -4.71
N ASN A 311 12.76 34.86 -4.52
CA ASN A 311 13.46 34.76 -3.23
C ASN A 311 12.95 33.65 -2.27
N GLU A 312 12.15 32.71 -2.76
CA GLU A 312 11.79 31.51 -2.01
C GLU A 312 12.44 30.25 -2.58
N SER A 313 12.62 29.24 -1.72
CA SER A 313 13.13 27.92 -2.07
C SER A 313 12.38 26.83 -1.31
N LEU A 314 12.68 25.57 -1.61
CA LEU A 314 12.15 24.47 -0.82
C LEU A 314 12.61 24.56 0.66
N GLN A 315 13.80 25.10 0.92
CA GLN A 315 14.28 25.32 2.30
C GLN A 315 13.41 26.31 3.06
N THR A 316 12.98 27.41 2.43
CA THR A 316 12.13 28.41 3.11
C THR A 316 10.76 27.85 3.44
N ILE A 317 10.21 26.99 2.58
CA ILE A 317 8.93 26.30 2.83
C ILE A 317 9.05 25.32 4.00
N ILE A 318 10.09 24.47 3.99
CA ILE A 318 10.30 23.51 5.07
C ILE A 318 10.59 24.21 6.40
N LYS A 319 11.37 25.30 6.36
CA LYS A 319 11.66 26.13 7.53
C LYS A 319 10.40 26.77 8.11
N GLU A 320 9.49 27.27 7.28
CA GLU A 320 8.20 27.83 7.75
C GLU A 320 7.42 26.81 8.59
N ALA A 321 7.34 25.55 8.15
CA ALA A 321 6.70 24.49 8.92
C ALA A 321 7.41 24.23 10.25
N LYS A 322 8.74 24.24 10.27
CA LYS A 322 9.52 24.10 11.50
C LYS A 322 9.24 25.24 12.48
N ASP A 323 9.27 26.48 12.00
CA ASP A 323 9.05 27.69 12.81
C ASP A 323 7.64 27.70 13.44
N LEU A 324 6.66 27.07 12.80
CA LEU A 324 5.31 26.85 13.32
C LEU A 324 5.20 25.66 14.29
N GLY A 325 6.29 24.94 14.54
CA GLY A 325 6.35 23.83 15.50
C GLY A 325 5.93 22.47 14.92
N ALA A 326 5.90 22.30 13.60
CA ALA A 326 5.67 20.99 13.00
C ALA A 326 6.76 19.99 13.40
N SER A 327 6.37 18.77 13.73
CA SER A 327 7.29 17.64 13.96
C SER A 327 7.50 16.81 12.68
N VAL A 328 6.56 16.91 11.75
CA VAL A 328 6.55 16.18 10.48
C VAL A 328 6.19 17.13 9.34
N HIS A 329 6.91 17.02 8.22
CA HIS A 329 6.62 17.70 6.96
C HIS A 329 6.50 16.67 5.84
N THR A 330 5.31 16.53 5.25
CA THR A 330 5.02 15.53 4.22
C THR A 330 4.77 16.16 2.86
N ASN A 331 5.29 15.52 1.81
CA ASN A 331 5.25 16.00 0.43
C ASN A 331 4.85 14.86 -0.52
N SER A 332 3.61 14.90 -1.00
CA SER A 332 3.06 13.92 -1.96
C SER A 332 3.25 14.36 -3.41
N TRP A 333 4.44 14.86 -3.72
CA TRP A 333 4.83 15.37 -5.03
C TRP A 333 6.33 15.24 -5.23
N GLY A 334 6.80 15.38 -6.46
CA GLY A 334 8.23 15.39 -6.77
C GLY A 334 8.49 15.62 -8.25
N THR A 335 9.72 16.01 -8.58
CA THR A 335 10.16 16.16 -9.96
C THR A 335 10.22 14.76 -10.61
N PRO A 336 9.44 14.50 -11.67
CA PRO A 336 9.37 13.20 -12.32
C PRO A 336 10.67 12.86 -13.04
N LEU A 337 10.78 11.63 -13.55
CA LEU A 337 11.92 11.21 -14.37
C LEU A 337 12.09 12.12 -15.59
N ARG A 338 13.33 12.37 -16.00
CA ARG A 338 13.61 13.16 -17.20
C ARG A 338 13.61 12.27 -18.44
N THR A 339 13.13 12.82 -19.54
CA THR A 339 13.25 12.19 -20.86
C THR A 339 14.64 12.46 -21.44
N VAL A 340 15.39 11.41 -21.76
CA VAL A 340 16.69 11.47 -22.43
C VAL A 340 16.63 10.60 -23.68
N GLY A 341 16.64 11.25 -24.85
CA GLY A 341 16.35 10.59 -26.12
C GLY A 341 14.97 9.93 -26.07
N SER A 342 14.90 8.63 -26.35
CA SER A 342 13.67 7.83 -26.30
C SER A 342 13.47 7.08 -24.96
N SER A 343 14.20 7.43 -23.91
CA SER A 343 14.16 6.74 -22.61
C SER A 343 13.81 7.67 -21.46
N LEU A 344 13.08 7.17 -20.48
CA LEU A 344 12.95 7.82 -19.18
C LEU A 344 14.15 7.46 -18.30
N GLN A 345 14.68 8.45 -17.58
CA GLN A 345 15.83 8.28 -16.70
C GLN A 345 15.65 9.07 -15.41
N GLN A 346 16.07 8.47 -14.30
CA GLN A 346 16.12 9.16 -13.01
C GLN A 346 17.05 10.37 -13.04
N ASN A 347 16.57 11.48 -12.48
CA ASN A 347 17.34 12.71 -12.30
C ASN A 347 18.61 12.47 -11.49
N ASP A 348 19.66 13.21 -11.82
CA ASP A 348 20.77 13.36 -10.90
C ASP A 348 20.31 14.06 -9.62
N TYR A 349 21.13 14.01 -8.59
CA TYR A 349 20.84 14.67 -7.32
C TYR A 349 20.61 16.17 -7.52
N THR A 350 19.35 16.61 -7.47
CA THR A 350 18.95 17.95 -7.92
C THR A 350 19.20 19.04 -6.87
N ARG A 351 18.97 20.30 -7.25
CA ARG A 351 19.01 21.42 -6.31
C ARG A 351 17.99 21.24 -5.19
N GLU A 352 16.80 20.77 -5.51
CA GLU A 352 15.75 20.48 -4.54
C GLU A 352 16.15 19.34 -3.60
N SER A 353 16.92 18.36 -4.09
CA SER A 353 17.49 17.31 -3.23
C SER A 353 18.49 17.89 -2.22
N VAL A 354 19.35 18.82 -2.67
CA VAL A 354 20.25 19.58 -1.78
C VAL A 354 19.44 20.34 -0.73
N ASP A 355 18.37 21.02 -1.14
CA ASP A 355 17.53 21.82 -0.25
C ASP A 355 16.82 20.95 0.81
N VAL A 356 16.34 19.75 0.45
CA VAL A 356 15.76 18.79 1.41
C VAL A 356 16.82 18.32 2.43
N ASP A 357 17.99 17.91 1.97
CA ASP A 357 19.05 17.44 2.87
C ASP A 357 19.59 18.55 3.76
N GLN A 358 19.73 19.78 3.24
CA GLN A 358 20.11 20.97 4.01
C GLN A 358 19.03 21.30 5.05
N SER A 359 17.75 21.24 4.68
CA SER A 359 16.65 21.49 5.62
C SER A 359 16.60 20.45 6.74
N ALA A 360 16.84 19.17 6.45
CA ALA A 360 16.94 18.13 7.46
C ALA A 360 18.18 18.31 8.36
N TRP A 361 19.29 18.78 7.78
CA TRP A 361 20.52 19.08 8.51
C TRP A 361 20.36 20.26 9.48
N ASP A 362 19.71 21.34 9.04
CA ASP A 362 19.48 22.53 9.84
C ASP A 362 18.36 22.35 10.88
N ASN A 363 17.43 21.42 10.62
CA ASN A 363 16.27 21.15 11.47
C ASN A 363 16.26 19.68 11.88
N ARG A 364 17.21 19.31 12.76
CA ARG A 364 17.46 17.91 13.15
C ARG A 364 16.28 17.16 13.75
N ASP A 365 15.27 17.88 14.22
CA ASP A 365 14.06 17.37 14.86
C ASP A 365 12.80 17.52 14.00
N LEU A 366 12.92 17.91 12.71
CA LEU A 366 11.84 17.88 11.74
C LEU A 366 11.96 16.65 10.83
N THR A 367 10.97 15.76 10.86
CA THR A 367 10.93 14.59 9.97
C THR A 367 10.33 14.96 8.62
N ILE A 368 11.10 14.81 7.54
CA ILE A 368 10.67 15.18 6.18
C ILE A 368 10.37 13.93 5.36
N LEU A 369 9.20 13.87 4.72
CA LEU A 369 8.77 12.76 3.87
C LEU A 369 8.55 13.20 2.42
N PHE A 370 8.87 12.31 1.48
CA PHE A 370 8.58 12.47 0.06
C PHE A 370 8.06 11.17 -0.58
N ALA A 371 7.06 11.30 -1.44
CA ALA A 371 6.58 10.19 -2.28
C ALA A 371 7.66 9.73 -3.27
N ALA A 372 7.86 8.41 -3.41
CA ALA A 372 8.88 7.84 -4.28
C ALA A 372 8.69 8.19 -5.77
N GLY A 373 7.43 8.35 -6.20
CA GLY A 373 7.03 8.58 -7.59
C GLY A 373 6.15 7.46 -8.13
N ASN A 374 5.45 7.73 -9.25
CA ASN A 374 4.49 6.81 -9.85
C ASN A 374 4.96 6.25 -11.22
N HIS A 375 6.27 6.04 -11.37
CA HIS A 375 6.89 5.60 -12.63
C HIS A 375 7.21 4.10 -12.69
N GLY A 376 6.73 3.32 -11.72
CA GLY A 376 6.92 1.86 -11.61
C GLY A 376 6.69 1.10 -12.92
N ARG A 377 5.68 1.50 -13.70
CA ARG A 377 5.29 0.87 -14.97
C ARG A 377 6.23 1.12 -16.16
N TYR A 378 7.20 2.04 -16.05
CA TYR A 378 8.05 2.42 -17.17
C TYR A 378 9.41 1.75 -17.09
N ALA A 379 9.86 1.12 -18.17
CA ALA A 379 11.23 0.58 -18.24
C ALA A 379 12.26 1.72 -18.26
N THR A 380 13.22 1.68 -17.33
CA THR A 380 14.27 2.69 -17.18
C THR A 380 15.65 2.02 -17.07
N PRO A 381 16.75 2.64 -17.54
CA PRO A 381 18.11 2.09 -17.42
C PRO A 381 18.64 1.96 -15.97
N GLY A 382 17.93 2.52 -14.99
CA GLY A 382 18.24 2.46 -13.56
C GLY A 382 16.96 2.62 -12.75
N GLY A 383 17.06 3.04 -11.49
CA GLY A 383 15.86 3.27 -10.67
C GLY A 383 14.97 4.41 -11.20
N GLN A 384 13.80 4.52 -10.56
CA GLN A 384 12.69 5.39 -10.94
C GLN A 384 12.32 6.39 -9.84
N ILE A 385 13.16 6.55 -8.81
CA ILE A 385 12.88 7.43 -7.69
C ILE A 385 12.96 8.91 -8.14
N GLY A 386 11.94 9.69 -7.78
CA GLY A 386 11.87 11.13 -8.07
C GLY A 386 13.02 11.94 -7.45
N ALA A 387 13.20 13.19 -7.89
CA ALA A 387 14.37 13.98 -7.51
C ALA A 387 14.49 14.27 -5.99
N GLN A 388 13.44 14.83 -5.39
CA GLN A 388 13.37 15.14 -3.95
C GLN A 388 13.36 13.85 -3.13
N ALA A 389 12.67 12.82 -3.62
CA ALA A 389 12.64 11.49 -3.03
C ALA A 389 14.01 10.78 -3.04
N ALA A 390 14.95 11.21 -3.89
CA ALA A 390 16.31 10.70 -3.90
C ALA A 390 17.20 11.33 -2.82
N SER A 391 16.74 12.34 -2.07
CA SER A 391 17.48 12.97 -0.97
C SER A 391 17.86 11.94 0.12
N LYS A 392 18.97 12.15 0.83
CA LYS A 392 19.48 11.18 1.81
C LYS A 392 18.66 11.21 3.10
N ASN A 393 18.28 12.40 3.52
CA ASN A 393 17.79 12.67 4.87
C ASN A 393 16.27 12.61 4.99
N CYS A 394 15.52 12.62 3.89
CA CYS A 394 14.08 12.38 3.92
C CYS A 394 13.75 10.89 4.10
N ILE A 395 12.52 10.62 4.54
CA ILE A 395 11.88 9.31 4.45
C ILE A 395 11.14 9.25 3.11
N THR A 396 11.59 8.38 2.23
CA THR A 396 11.00 8.17 0.91
C THR A 396 10.05 7.00 0.97
N VAL A 397 8.82 7.20 0.52
CA VAL A 397 7.73 6.22 0.69
C VAL A 397 7.27 5.68 -0.66
N GLY A 398 7.39 4.38 -0.85
CA GLY A 398 6.79 3.64 -1.97
C GLY A 398 5.39 3.12 -1.60
N ALA A 399 4.70 2.52 -2.57
CA ALA A 399 3.34 2.02 -2.40
C ALA A 399 3.25 0.50 -2.58
N CYS A 400 2.60 -0.18 -1.63
CA CYS A 400 2.09 -1.55 -1.79
C CYS A 400 0.57 -1.53 -2.02
N GLU A 401 0.01 -2.70 -2.34
CA GLU A 401 -1.44 -2.89 -2.35
C GLU A 401 -1.99 -2.93 -0.91
N PRO A 402 -3.25 -2.53 -0.67
CA PRO A 402 -3.97 -2.87 0.57
C PRO A 402 -4.32 -4.36 0.62
N SER A 403 -4.74 -4.85 1.80
CA SER A 403 -5.23 -6.23 1.99
C SER A 403 -6.62 -6.47 1.42
N HIS A 404 -7.35 -5.42 1.11
CA HIS A 404 -8.67 -5.53 0.52
C HIS A 404 -8.57 -5.52 -1.02
N PRO A 405 -9.09 -6.54 -1.72
CA PRO A 405 -9.17 -6.52 -3.17
C PRO A 405 -10.18 -5.47 -3.62
N LEU A 406 -10.00 -4.92 -4.82
CA LEU A 406 -11.04 -4.12 -5.45
C LEU A 406 -11.33 -4.70 -6.82
N ASP A 407 -12.54 -5.20 -6.99
CA ASP A 407 -12.99 -5.71 -8.28
C ASP A 407 -13.50 -4.54 -9.14
N TYR A 408 -12.93 -4.42 -10.35
CA TYR A 408 -13.54 -3.59 -11.38
C TYR A 408 -14.85 -4.21 -11.81
N ASP A 409 -15.89 -3.40 -11.90
CA ASP A 409 -16.95 -3.68 -12.86
C ASP A 409 -16.65 -2.97 -14.19
N ALA A 410 -16.05 -3.72 -15.13
CA ALA A 410 -15.74 -3.24 -16.47
C ALA A 410 -16.97 -2.86 -17.30
N SER A 411 -18.17 -3.30 -16.90
CA SER A 411 -19.43 -3.00 -17.59
C SER A 411 -19.95 -1.59 -17.29
N ARG A 412 -19.48 -0.96 -16.20
CA ARG A 412 -20.03 0.32 -15.70
C ARG A 412 -19.17 1.55 -15.97
N THR A 413 -17.88 1.37 -16.29
CA THR A 413 -16.98 2.49 -16.62
C THR A 413 -15.96 2.13 -17.71
N PRO A 414 -15.72 3.00 -18.73
CA PRO A 414 -14.71 2.76 -19.76
C PRO A 414 -13.33 2.53 -19.14
N VAL A 415 -12.55 1.61 -19.74
CA VAL A 415 -11.18 1.24 -19.37
C VAL A 415 -10.37 2.46 -18.92
N SER A 416 -10.07 2.56 -17.63
CA SER A 416 -9.30 3.67 -17.03
C SER A 416 -7.95 3.16 -16.52
N ARG A 417 -7.05 4.07 -16.12
CA ARG A 417 -5.77 3.67 -15.50
C ARG A 417 -5.92 2.78 -14.25
N PHE A 418 -7.12 2.73 -13.67
CA PHE A 418 -7.49 1.86 -12.55
C PHE A 418 -7.82 0.42 -12.96
N SER A 419 -8.27 0.17 -14.20
CA SER A 419 -8.53 -1.19 -14.71
C SER A 419 -7.24 -1.98 -15.02
N LEU A 420 -6.08 -1.34 -14.88
CA LEU A 420 -4.77 -1.89 -15.24
C LEU A 420 -3.97 -2.42 -14.05
N GLY A 421 -4.40 -2.12 -12.82
CA GLY A 421 -3.63 -2.45 -11.62
C GLY A 421 -4.44 -2.35 -10.35
N GLN A 422 -5.58 -3.04 -10.35
CA GLN A 422 -6.38 -3.23 -9.16
C GLN A 422 -5.61 -3.97 -8.07
N PRO A 423 -5.78 -3.54 -6.81
CA PRO A 423 -5.26 -4.30 -5.70
C PRO A 423 -5.97 -5.66 -5.65
N ARG A 424 -5.19 -6.74 -5.55
CA ARG A 424 -5.72 -8.10 -5.38
C ARG A 424 -5.87 -8.47 -3.89
N GLY A 425 -5.84 -7.47 -3.02
CA GLY A 425 -5.93 -7.69 -1.57
C GLY A 425 -4.69 -8.34 -0.96
N ASN A 426 -3.49 -7.99 -1.43
CA ASN A 426 -2.26 -8.55 -0.89
C ASN A 426 -1.22 -7.47 -0.56
N THR A 427 -1.05 -7.20 0.72
CA THR A 427 -0.11 -6.20 1.26
C THR A 427 1.37 -6.54 1.08
N ASN A 428 1.68 -7.75 0.58
CA ASN A 428 3.03 -8.14 0.17
C ASN A 428 3.29 -7.90 -1.32
N ARG A 429 2.36 -7.26 -2.04
CA ARG A 429 2.55 -6.84 -3.43
C ARG A 429 2.86 -5.35 -3.52
N MET A 430 3.88 -5.02 -4.31
CA MET A 430 4.14 -3.64 -4.71
C MET A 430 3.01 -3.14 -5.61
N GLY A 431 2.58 -1.89 -5.41
CA GLY A 431 1.66 -1.24 -6.34
C GLY A 431 2.37 -1.07 -7.69
N PHE A 432 1.73 -1.48 -8.79
CA PHE A 432 2.36 -1.52 -10.12
C PHE A 432 2.93 -0.17 -10.59
N PHE A 433 2.38 0.94 -10.08
CA PHE A 433 2.84 2.30 -10.38
C PHE A 433 4.01 2.75 -9.51
N SER A 434 4.29 2.09 -8.38
CA SER A 434 5.27 2.56 -7.40
C SER A 434 6.67 2.62 -8.01
N SER A 435 7.28 3.79 -8.00
CA SER A 435 8.69 3.94 -8.37
C SER A 435 9.57 3.13 -7.43
N VAL A 436 10.50 2.37 -8.00
CA VAL A 436 11.52 1.60 -7.26
C VAL A 436 12.91 2.17 -7.48
N GLY A 437 13.84 1.88 -6.58
CA GLY A 437 15.23 2.29 -6.68
C GLY A 437 16.07 1.37 -7.57
N PRO A 438 17.41 1.41 -7.40
CA PRO A 438 18.13 2.27 -6.44
C PRO A 438 18.20 3.72 -6.92
N THR A 439 18.77 4.64 -6.14
CA THR A 439 19.02 6.01 -6.61
C THR A 439 20.18 6.08 -7.62
N LYS A 440 20.15 7.04 -8.53
CA LYS A 440 21.26 7.34 -9.44
C LYS A 440 22.39 8.00 -8.66
N ASN A 441 23.60 7.43 -8.75
CA ASN A 441 24.82 8.03 -8.21
C ASN A 441 25.78 8.33 -9.37
N THR A 442 26.35 9.53 -9.41
CA THR A 442 27.20 9.99 -10.55
C THR A 442 28.70 9.84 -10.30
N LEU A 443 29.12 9.53 -9.06
CA LEU A 443 30.53 9.35 -8.72
C LEU A 443 30.96 7.88 -8.97
N SER A 444 31.32 7.62 -10.23
CA SER A 444 32.25 6.59 -10.76
C SER A 444 32.11 5.11 -10.33
N THR A 445 31.94 4.25 -11.34
CA THR A 445 32.37 2.83 -11.42
C THR A 445 32.01 1.92 -10.24
N GLY A 446 30.79 1.36 -10.28
CA GLY A 446 30.37 0.26 -9.42
C GLY A 446 28.89 0.34 -9.03
N ASN A 447 28.31 -0.79 -8.64
CA ASN A 447 26.90 -0.95 -8.19
C ASN A 447 26.57 -0.21 -6.86
N ASN A 448 27.25 0.88 -6.51
CA ASN A 448 27.12 1.58 -5.22
C ASN A 448 26.05 2.69 -5.29
N SER A 449 24.80 2.27 -5.32
CA SER A 449 23.63 3.15 -5.36
C SER A 449 22.81 3.02 -4.07
N ARG A 450 22.27 4.13 -3.54
CA ARG A 450 21.49 4.09 -2.29
C ARG A 450 20.16 3.38 -2.47
N ILE A 451 19.73 2.72 -1.41
CA ILE A 451 18.43 2.06 -1.32
C ILE A 451 17.35 3.14 -1.12
N LYS A 452 16.40 3.16 -2.06
CA LYS A 452 15.17 3.95 -2.01
C LYS A 452 14.06 3.14 -2.72
N PRO A 453 12.78 3.22 -2.31
CA PRO A 453 12.27 3.95 -1.15
C PRO A 453 12.88 3.45 0.16
N ASP A 454 12.74 4.21 1.25
CA ASP A 454 13.15 3.69 2.57
C ASP A 454 12.13 2.66 3.08
N VAL A 455 10.85 2.92 2.85
CA VAL A 455 9.75 2.09 3.34
C VAL A 455 8.59 2.09 2.34
N VAL A 456 7.66 1.16 2.50
CA VAL A 456 6.41 1.13 1.74
C VAL A 456 5.19 1.06 2.65
N ALA A 457 4.06 1.55 2.15
CA ALA A 457 2.76 1.48 2.81
C ALA A 457 1.65 1.32 1.75
N PRO A 458 0.42 0.93 2.13
CA PRO A 458 -0.68 0.85 1.19
C PRO A 458 -0.88 2.18 0.45
N GLY A 459 -0.92 2.14 -0.88
CA GLY A 459 -1.11 3.34 -1.71
C GLY A 459 -1.97 3.11 -2.94
N ALA A 460 -2.46 1.89 -3.17
CA ALA A 460 -3.42 1.60 -4.23
C ALA A 460 -4.85 1.76 -3.71
N CYS A 461 -5.65 2.57 -4.39
CA CYS A 461 -7.08 2.78 -4.13
C CYS A 461 -7.41 3.05 -2.64
N ILE A 462 -6.82 4.11 -2.09
CA ILE A 462 -7.07 4.57 -0.72
C ILE A 462 -8.28 5.51 -0.71
N TYR A 463 -9.23 5.26 0.20
CA TYR A 463 -10.45 6.06 0.37
C TYR A 463 -10.28 7.14 1.44
N SER A 464 -10.22 8.41 1.05
CA SER A 464 -9.95 9.53 1.96
C SER A 464 -10.76 10.78 1.57
N ALA A 465 -10.56 11.88 2.29
CA ALA A 465 -11.35 13.10 2.17
C ALA A 465 -11.32 13.65 0.73
N LYS A 466 -12.49 13.95 0.18
CA LYS A 466 -12.68 14.63 -1.11
C LYS A 466 -12.96 16.09 -0.81
N SER A 467 -12.19 16.97 -1.45
CA SER A 467 -12.49 18.40 -1.39
C SER A 467 -13.90 18.67 -1.89
N ARG A 468 -14.68 19.45 -1.12
CA ARG A 468 -16.04 19.87 -1.53
C ARG A 468 -16.05 20.79 -2.74
N GLN A 469 -14.88 21.28 -3.14
CA GLN A 469 -14.67 22.17 -4.27
C GLN A 469 -13.94 21.47 -5.43
N ALA A 470 -13.75 20.15 -5.33
CA ALA A 470 -13.14 19.36 -6.38
C ALA A 470 -13.98 19.44 -7.67
N THR A 471 -13.39 19.96 -8.73
CA THR A 471 -13.96 19.95 -10.09
C THR A 471 -13.21 18.97 -10.99
N LYS A 472 -12.06 18.49 -10.51
CA LYS A 472 -11.22 17.45 -11.07
C LYS A 472 -10.89 16.49 -9.92
N VAL A 473 -10.85 15.20 -10.17
CA VAL A 473 -10.24 14.22 -9.26
C VAL A 473 -9.06 13.62 -10.02
N GLY A 474 -7.89 13.54 -9.37
CA GLY A 474 -6.58 13.24 -9.98
C GLY A 474 -6.46 12.02 -10.92
N ASP A 475 -5.31 11.97 -11.61
CA ASP A 475 -4.79 10.91 -12.50
C ASP A 475 -5.68 10.46 -13.68
N GLY A 476 -6.40 11.39 -14.32
CA GLY A 476 -7.01 11.13 -15.63
C GLY A 476 -8.29 10.30 -15.61
N ALA A 477 -8.90 10.14 -14.45
CA ALA A 477 -10.31 9.83 -14.36
C ALA A 477 -10.95 10.79 -13.36
N GLY A 478 -11.37 11.95 -13.87
CA GLY A 478 -12.60 12.59 -13.38
C GLY A 478 -13.83 11.72 -13.68
N GLN A 479 -13.70 10.40 -13.58
CA GLN A 479 -14.84 9.55 -13.39
C GLN A 479 -15.06 9.56 -11.89
N PRO A 480 -16.19 10.09 -11.40
CA PRO A 480 -16.59 9.74 -10.06
C PRO A 480 -16.53 8.20 -10.01
N PHE A 481 -15.92 7.63 -8.98
CA PHE A 481 -16.36 6.33 -8.50
C PHE A 481 -17.80 6.51 -7.98
N ASN A 482 -18.73 6.93 -8.83
CA ASN A 482 -20.11 6.58 -8.66
C ASN A 482 -20.08 5.08 -8.95
N TYR A 483 -20.38 4.27 -7.92
CA TYR A 483 -20.60 2.82 -7.98
C TYR A 483 -19.40 1.88 -7.75
N LEU A 484 -18.50 2.17 -6.80
CA LEU A 484 -17.80 1.11 -6.04
C LEU A 484 -18.06 1.28 -4.54
N GLY A 485 -19.32 1.08 -4.18
CA GLY A 485 -19.84 1.22 -2.83
C GLY A 485 -20.77 2.42 -2.71
N THR A 486 -22.00 2.28 -3.19
CA THR A 486 -23.11 2.93 -2.46
C THR A 486 -23.03 2.37 -1.04
N PRO A 487 -22.94 3.19 0.03
CA PRO A 487 -23.14 2.68 1.37
C PRO A 487 -24.35 1.73 1.39
N PRO A 488 -24.31 0.62 2.14
CA PRO A 488 -25.29 -0.48 2.06
C PRO A 488 -26.76 -0.08 2.22
N ASP A 489 -27.03 1.14 2.67
CA ASP A 489 -28.35 1.71 2.93
C ASP A 489 -28.92 2.57 1.78
N ASN A 490 -28.33 2.53 0.58
CA ASN A 490 -28.70 3.42 -0.53
C ASN A 490 -28.52 4.93 -0.21
N THR A 491 -27.71 5.32 0.79
CA THR A 491 -27.29 6.71 0.88
C THR A 491 -26.42 7.06 -0.34
N PRO A 492 -26.58 8.25 -0.94
CA PRO A 492 -25.68 8.71 -1.98
C PRO A 492 -24.22 8.59 -1.50
N PRO A 493 -23.25 8.21 -2.37
CA PRO A 493 -21.85 8.28 -2.01
C PRO A 493 -21.59 9.63 -1.38
N ASN A 494 -21.08 9.64 -0.15
CA ASN A 494 -20.87 10.89 0.55
C ASN A 494 -19.91 11.73 -0.28
N ASP A 495 -20.39 12.85 -0.83
CA ASP A 495 -19.62 13.77 -1.68
C ASP A 495 -18.34 14.33 -1.03
N LEU A 496 -18.13 13.98 0.24
CA LEU A 496 -17.00 14.27 1.11
C LEU A 496 -15.85 13.26 1.03
N PHE A 497 -15.95 12.14 0.31
CA PHE A 497 -14.85 11.15 0.24
C PHE A 497 -14.65 10.58 -1.16
N VAL A 498 -13.42 10.13 -1.47
CA VAL A 498 -13.05 9.60 -2.78
C VAL A 498 -11.86 8.65 -2.72
N PHE A 499 -11.80 7.73 -3.66
CA PHE A 499 -10.64 6.87 -3.90
C PHE A 499 -9.56 7.59 -4.72
N GLN A 500 -8.31 7.47 -4.29
CA GLN A 500 -7.13 7.84 -5.07
C GLN A 500 -6.06 6.75 -4.97
N GLN A 501 -5.14 6.71 -5.93
CA GLN A 501 -4.01 5.78 -5.91
C GLN A 501 -2.70 6.51 -6.22
N GLY A 502 -1.62 6.06 -5.61
CA GLY A 502 -0.28 6.60 -5.83
C GLY A 502 0.61 6.45 -4.61
N THR A 503 1.91 6.63 -4.82
CA THR A 503 2.85 6.87 -3.70
C THR A 503 2.47 8.13 -2.91
N SER A 504 1.70 9.04 -3.53
CA SER A 504 1.03 10.17 -2.89
C SER A 504 0.07 9.78 -1.76
N MET A 505 -0.53 8.60 -1.78
CA MET A 505 -1.45 8.11 -0.75
C MET A 505 -0.71 7.31 0.34
N ALA A 506 0.34 6.58 -0.04
CA ALA A 506 1.19 5.87 0.92
C ALA A 506 1.98 6.84 1.82
N THR A 507 2.50 7.93 1.27
CA THR A 507 3.32 8.92 1.99
C THR A 507 2.61 9.55 3.21
N PRO A 508 1.37 10.07 3.12
CA PRO A 508 0.67 10.66 4.26
C PRO A 508 0.30 9.65 5.35
N ILE A 509 0.04 8.39 4.97
CA ILE A 509 -0.17 7.30 5.94
C ILE A 509 1.09 7.14 6.81
N VAL A 510 2.27 7.13 6.20
CA VAL A 510 3.57 7.08 6.91
C VAL A 510 3.87 8.38 7.66
N ALA A 511 3.43 9.53 7.15
CA ALA A 511 3.59 10.80 7.85
C ALA A 511 2.85 10.81 9.20
N GLY A 512 1.63 10.25 9.26
CA GLY A 512 0.94 10.07 10.53
C GLY A 512 1.63 9.06 11.46
N CYS A 513 2.25 7.99 10.93
CA CYS A 513 3.10 7.09 11.71
C CYS A 513 4.27 7.83 12.38
N CYS A 514 4.94 8.71 11.63
CA CYS A 514 6.00 9.56 12.17
C CYS A 514 5.49 10.51 13.26
N ALA A 515 4.28 11.06 13.11
CA ALA A 515 3.67 11.91 14.14
C ALA A 515 3.40 11.13 15.44
N VAL A 516 2.91 9.88 15.33
CA VAL A 516 2.71 8.98 16.48
C VAL A 516 4.05 8.70 17.18
N ILE A 517 5.11 8.39 16.43
CA ILE A 517 6.45 8.18 16.99
C ILE A 517 6.96 9.45 17.69
N ALA A 518 6.84 10.62 17.06
CA ALA A 518 7.27 11.88 17.64
C ALA A 518 6.52 12.19 18.96
N LYS A 519 5.20 11.98 18.99
CA LYS A 519 4.37 12.11 20.19
C LYS A 519 4.83 11.16 21.30
N ALA A 520 5.08 9.90 20.93
CA ALA A 520 5.48 8.85 21.84
C ALA A 520 6.85 9.12 22.48
N LEU A 521 7.82 9.60 21.68
CA LEU A 521 9.12 10.08 22.16
C LEU A 521 8.97 11.27 23.11
N ARG A 522 8.09 12.24 22.76
CA ARG A 522 7.83 13.42 23.60
C ARG A 522 7.28 13.04 24.98
N ILE A 523 6.29 12.15 25.02
CA ILE A 523 5.69 11.66 26.27
C ILE A 523 6.74 10.89 27.09
N SER A 524 7.62 10.16 26.42
CA SER A 524 8.72 9.42 27.06
C SER A 524 9.91 10.29 27.45
N ASN A 525 9.83 11.61 27.24
CA ASN A 525 10.90 12.58 27.47
C ASN A 525 12.21 12.26 26.70
N ILE A 526 12.12 11.58 25.55
CA ILE A 526 13.29 11.21 24.72
C ILE A 526 13.52 12.30 23.69
N THR A 527 14.79 12.67 23.47
CA THR A 527 15.18 13.67 22.47
C THR A 527 14.72 13.24 21.08
N ILE A 528 13.90 14.08 20.45
CA ILE A 528 13.34 13.82 19.13
C ILE A 528 14.34 14.27 18.08
N SER A 529 14.70 13.38 17.16
CA SER A 529 15.42 13.72 15.93
C SER A 529 14.79 13.00 14.74
N SER A 530 14.88 13.58 13.55
CA SER A 530 14.44 12.94 12.30
C SER A 530 15.16 11.61 12.08
N ALA A 531 16.45 11.53 12.43
CA ALA A 531 17.21 10.29 12.37
C ALA A 531 16.63 9.22 13.31
N LEU A 532 16.26 9.59 14.54
CA LEU A 532 15.66 8.65 15.49
C LEU A 532 14.26 8.21 15.05
N VAL A 533 13.40 9.13 14.61
CA VAL A 533 12.07 8.79 14.08
C VAL A 533 12.20 7.82 12.90
N LYS A 534 13.14 8.09 11.98
CA LYS A 534 13.44 7.21 10.84
C LYS A 534 13.96 5.84 11.29
N ALA A 535 14.86 5.78 12.27
CA ALA A 535 15.40 4.52 12.80
C ALA A 535 14.32 3.66 13.45
N ILE A 536 13.44 4.26 14.27
CA ILE A 536 12.31 3.57 14.92
C ILE A 536 11.34 3.01 13.87
N LEU A 537 10.98 3.85 12.89
CA LEU A 537 10.06 3.47 11.81
C LEU A 537 10.60 2.29 10.98
N ILE A 538 11.89 2.33 10.62
CA ILE A 538 12.54 1.29 9.81
C ILE A 538 12.84 0.01 10.61
N ASN A 539 13.13 0.13 11.90
CA ASN A 539 13.35 -1.04 12.75
C ASN A 539 12.11 -1.93 12.77
N GLY A 540 10.94 -1.31 12.93
CA GLY A 540 9.67 -2.00 13.06
C GLY A 540 9.07 -2.54 11.76
N THR A 541 9.68 -2.36 10.59
CA THR A 541 9.08 -2.82 9.31
C THR A 541 8.93 -4.34 9.23
N THR A 542 7.96 -4.76 8.40
CA THR A 542 7.74 -6.15 8.00
C THR A 542 8.20 -6.35 6.57
N ASP A 543 9.01 -7.38 6.34
CA ASP A 543 9.49 -7.74 5.00
C ASP A 543 8.35 -8.32 4.16
N MET A 544 8.20 -7.84 2.93
CA MET A 544 7.23 -8.38 1.97
C MET A 544 7.91 -9.57 1.25
N THR A 545 7.64 -10.80 1.69
CA THR A 545 8.41 -12.00 1.29
C THR A 545 7.89 -12.74 0.05
N THR A 546 6.99 -12.14 -0.74
CA THR A 546 6.41 -12.84 -1.90
C THR A 546 7.31 -12.78 -3.13
N THR A 547 7.59 -13.94 -3.74
CA THR A 547 8.27 -14.10 -5.04
C THR A 547 7.37 -13.84 -6.25
N ARG A 548 6.11 -13.44 -6.05
CA ARG A 548 5.18 -13.20 -7.15
C ARG A 548 4.37 -11.97 -6.80
N VAL A 549 4.39 -10.94 -7.66
CA VAL A 549 3.34 -10.69 -8.65
C VAL A 549 3.70 -9.47 -9.55
N THR A 550 3.78 -9.75 -10.85
CA THR A 550 3.36 -9.01 -12.06
C THR A 550 3.56 -7.48 -12.15
N GLN A 551 4.61 -7.09 -12.86
CA GLN A 551 4.66 -5.81 -13.57
C GLN A 551 3.96 -5.99 -14.93
N ARG A 552 2.84 -5.29 -15.18
CA ARG A 552 2.35 -5.09 -16.56
C ARG A 552 3.33 -4.18 -17.27
N MET A 553 4.30 -4.78 -17.96
CA MET A 553 5.19 -4.03 -18.85
C MET A 553 4.37 -3.58 -20.05
N ILE A 554 4.28 -2.28 -20.29
CA ILE A 554 3.87 -1.77 -21.60
C ILE A 554 5.09 -1.97 -22.50
N GLY A 555 4.95 -2.76 -23.57
CA GLY A 555 6.04 -3.01 -24.50
C GLY A 555 6.65 -1.72 -25.03
N LYS A 556 7.97 -1.76 -25.30
CA LYS A 556 8.76 -0.64 -25.82
C LYS A 556 7.95 0.18 -26.83
N ARG A 557 7.55 1.40 -26.46
CA ARG A 557 7.07 2.42 -27.42
C ARG A 557 7.97 3.66 -27.34
N PRO A 558 8.42 4.21 -28.49
CA PRO A 558 9.01 5.53 -28.57
C PRO A 558 8.00 6.60 -28.10
N ILE A 559 8.51 7.62 -27.40
CA ILE A 559 7.77 8.59 -26.57
C ILE A 559 6.86 9.58 -27.34
N THR A 560 6.64 9.41 -28.66
CA THR A 560 6.19 10.51 -29.54
C THR A 560 4.75 10.44 -30.09
N VAL A 561 3.78 9.75 -29.48
CA VAL A 561 2.41 9.63 -30.06
C VAL A 561 1.31 10.07 -29.07
N PRO A 562 0.25 10.81 -29.50
CA PRO A 562 -0.78 11.40 -28.63
C PRO A 562 -1.67 10.37 -27.91
N PRO A 563 -2.46 10.78 -26.89
CA PRO A 563 -3.03 9.93 -25.84
C PRO A 563 -4.23 9.03 -26.24
N ALA A 564 -4.48 8.81 -27.53
CA ALA A 564 -5.59 7.98 -28.00
C ALA A 564 -5.03 6.84 -28.88
N ILE A 565 -5.17 5.57 -28.42
CA ILE A 565 -5.09 4.25 -29.13
C ILE A 565 -4.53 3.17 -28.15
N PRO A 566 -5.07 1.92 -28.13
CA PRO A 566 -5.11 1.08 -26.94
C PRO A 566 -3.77 0.46 -26.53
N GLU A 567 -3.68 0.24 -25.21
CA GLU A 567 -2.52 -0.31 -24.51
C GLU A 567 -2.31 -1.78 -24.88
N ILE A 568 -1.08 -2.14 -25.27
CA ILE A 568 -0.70 -3.53 -25.56
C ILE A 568 -0.10 -4.14 -24.29
N PHE A 569 -0.75 -5.18 -23.79
CA PHE A 569 -0.37 -5.94 -22.59
C PHE A 569 0.78 -6.91 -22.89
N LEU A 570 1.93 -6.76 -22.22
CA LEU A 570 2.97 -7.79 -22.23
C LEU A 570 2.83 -8.78 -21.06
N PRO A 571 3.39 -10.01 -21.19
CA PRO A 571 3.40 -10.99 -20.13
C PRO A 571 4.17 -10.54 -18.88
N GLU A 572 3.77 -11.17 -17.79
CA GLU A 572 4.09 -10.86 -16.40
C GLU A 572 5.57 -11.07 -16.05
N ALA A 573 6.22 -10.10 -15.39
CA ALA A 573 7.54 -10.28 -14.79
C ALA A 573 7.43 -10.47 -13.26
N GLU A 574 8.13 -11.48 -12.73
CA GLU A 574 8.30 -11.71 -11.28
C GLU A 574 9.24 -10.63 -10.69
N ILE A 575 8.77 -9.91 -9.66
CA ILE A 575 9.63 -9.03 -8.85
C ILE A 575 10.02 -9.83 -7.61
N ASP A 576 11.30 -10.13 -7.47
CA ASP A 576 11.85 -10.74 -6.26
C ASP A 576 11.89 -9.71 -5.13
N LEU A 577 11.11 -9.95 -4.08
CA LEU A 577 11.09 -9.17 -2.85
C LEU A 577 11.79 -9.91 -1.69
N SER A 578 12.37 -11.09 -1.91
CA SER A 578 12.89 -11.94 -0.83
C SER A 578 14.12 -11.35 -0.11
N ALA A 579 14.83 -10.40 -0.72
CA ALA A 579 15.95 -9.71 -0.09
C ALA A 579 15.52 -8.37 0.54
N THR A 580 15.86 -8.17 1.81
CA THR A 580 15.70 -6.90 2.54
C THR A 580 17.02 -6.52 3.24
N PRO A 581 17.44 -5.26 3.15
CA PRO A 581 16.81 -4.18 2.39
C PRO A 581 17.00 -4.35 0.86
N SER A 582 16.05 -3.87 0.06
CA SER A 582 16.10 -3.91 -1.41
C SER A 582 15.59 -2.63 -2.07
N PRO A 583 15.97 -2.34 -3.32
CA PRO A 583 15.45 -1.16 -4.03
C PRO A 583 13.96 -1.18 -4.34
N GLN A 584 13.29 -2.33 -4.23
CA GLN A 584 11.86 -2.48 -4.51
C GLN A 584 11.01 -2.03 -3.32
N GLN A 585 11.22 -2.65 -2.15
CA GLN A 585 10.44 -2.40 -0.94
C GLN A 585 11.17 -1.56 0.12
N GLY A 586 12.42 -1.15 -0.17
CA GLY A 586 13.27 -0.50 0.81
C GLY A 586 13.62 -1.45 1.96
N PHE A 587 13.32 -1.03 3.18
CA PHE A 587 13.46 -1.83 4.38
C PHE A 587 12.17 -2.59 4.76
N GLY A 588 11.13 -2.54 3.93
CA GLY A 588 9.88 -3.28 4.13
C GLY A 588 8.65 -2.40 4.33
N ARG A 589 7.49 -3.05 4.52
CA ARG A 589 6.22 -2.40 4.81
C ARG A 589 6.20 -1.89 6.25
N ILE A 590 5.62 -0.71 6.47
CA ILE A 590 5.45 -0.17 7.83
C ILE A 590 4.64 -1.10 8.72
N ASN A 591 5.09 -1.24 9.97
CA ASN A 591 4.31 -1.79 11.07
C ASN A 591 4.47 -0.87 12.29
N GLN A 592 3.44 -0.06 12.54
CA GLN A 592 3.47 1.02 13.52
C GLN A 592 3.59 0.47 14.96
N ALA A 593 2.84 -0.58 15.28
CA ALA A 593 2.90 -1.20 16.60
C ALA A 593 4.31 -1.74 16.91
N LYS A 594 4.94 -2.44 15.96
CA LYS A 594 6.31 -2.95 16.13
C LYS A 594 7.33 -1.81 16.24
N SER A 595 7.15 -0.74 15.48
CA SER A 595 8.00 0.45 15.59
C SER A 595 7.97 1.06 17.00
N LEU A 596 6.78 1.23 17.59
CA LEU A 596 6.66 1.80 18.94
C LEU A 596 7.34 0.97 20.03
N LEU A 597 7.45 -0.34 19.85
CA LEU A 597 8.16 -1.20 20.79
C LEU A 597 9.66 -0.93 20.88
N CYS A 598 10.25 -0.19 19.95
CA CYS A 598 11.62 0.28 20.11
C CYS A 598 11.75 1.29 21.27
N ILE A 599 10.68 1.98 21.66
CA ILE A 599 10.72 2.98 22.71
C ILE A 599 10.59 2.26 24.07
N PRO A 600 11.53 2.44 25.02
CA PRO A 600 11.55 1.71 26.29
C PRO A 600 10.25 1.76 27.09
N ALA A 601 9.52 2.88 27.00
CA ALA A 601 8.23 3.05 27.67
C ALA A 601 7.16 2.02 27.21
N TYR A 602 7.30 1.45 26.01
CA TYR A 602 6.37 0.46 25.45
C TYR A 602 7.01 -0.91 25.24
N GLY A 603 8.29 -0.97 24.88
CA GLY A 603 9.03 -2.23 24.69
C GLY A 603 9.63 -2.84 25.96
N GLY A 604 9.61 -2.11 27.08
CA GLY A 604 10.25 -2.55 28.32
C GLY A 604 11.76 -2.76 28.14
N SER A 605 12.28 -3.87 28.69
CA SER A 605 13.70 -4.24 28.55
C SER A 605 14.06 -4.84 27.19
N TYR A 606 13.09 -5.03 26.29
CA TYR A 606 13.28 -5.68 25.00
C TYR A 606 13.31 -4.71 23.83
N GLY A 607 13.15 -3.41 24.09
CA GLY A 607 13.30 -2.37 23.09
C GLY A 607 14.05 -1.18 23.64
N GLY A 608 14.82 -0.51 22.79
CA GLY A 608 15.53 0.68 23.19
C GLY A 608 15.93 1.59 22.04
N VAL A 609 16.29 2.81 22.43
CA VAL A 609 16.72 3.86 21.53
C VAL A 609 17.99 4.53 22.03
N TYR A 610 18.72 5.13 21.09
CA TYR A 610 19.85 6.00 21.35
C TYR A 610 19.75 7.27 20.49
N PRO A 611 20.02 8.47 21.05
CA PRO A 611 20.31 8.72 22.46
C PRO A 611 19.06 8.58 23.35
N LEU A 612 19.29 8.36 24.64
CA LEU A 612 18.22 8.42 25.65
C LEU A 612 18.01 9.86 26.13
N SER A 613 16.89 10.09 26.83
CA SER A 613 16.59 11.36 27.52
C SER A 613 17.79 11.91 28.29
N GLY A 614 18.05 13.22 28.15
CA GLY A 614 19.10 13.92 28.88
C GLY A 614 20.54 13.58 28.44
N LYS A 615 20.74 12.68 27.48
CA LYS A 615 22.04 12.41 26.87
C LYS A 615 22.11 13.08 25.49
N PRO A 616 23.12 13.92 25.21
CA PRO A 616 23.32 14.41 23.85
C PRO A 616 23.64 13.23 22.92
N ALA A 617 23.24 13.35 21.65
CA ALA A 617 23.71 12.42 20.64
C ALA A 617 25.24 12.53 20.52
N LEU A 618 25.93 11.40 20.46
CA LEU A 618 27.38 11.40 20.24
C LEU A 618 27.69 11.86 18.82
N ALA A 619 28.46 12.95 18.71
CA ALA A 619 28.99 13.42 17.44
C ALA A 619 30.36 12.76 17.17
N LEU A 620 30.38 11.73 16.33
CA LEU A 620 31.59 10.97 16.02
C LEU A 620 32.58 11.81 15.22
N GLN A 621 33.81 11.82 15.70
CA GLN A 621 34.96 12.40 15.02
C GLN A 621 35.50 11.43 13.96
N LYS A 622 36.29 11.95 13.02
CA LYS A 622 36.90 11.17 11.94
C LYS A 622 37.65 9.95 12.49
N ARG A 623 37.34 8.76 11.98
CA ARG A 623 37.93 7.46 12.36
C ARG A 623 37.61 6.98 13.79
N GLN A 624 36.75 7.69 14.52
CA GLN A 624 36.31 7.26 15.85
C GLN A 624 35.43 6.01 15.76
N VAL A 625 35.63 5.08 16.69
CA VAL A 625 34.84 3.86 16.87
C VAL A 625 34.36 3.85 18.31
N GLU A 626 33.06 3.63 18.49
CA GLU A 626 32.43 3.68 19.81
C GLU A 626 31.55 2.47 20.02
N GLU A 627 31.64 1.86 21.20
CA GLU A 627 30.65 0.91 21.70
C GLU A 627 29.48 1.73 22.25
N VAL A 628 28.39 1.80 21.50
CA VAL A 628 27.29 2.72 21.81
C VAL A 628 26.27 2.08 22.75
N LEU A 629 26.04 0.78 22.61
CA LEU A 629 25.04 0.03 23.35
C LEU A 629 25.55 -1.37 23.70
N SER A 630 25.21 -1.83 24.89
CA SER A 630 25.23 -3.24 25.29
C SER A 630 23.79 -3.68 25.54
N ILE A 631 23.36 -4.73 24.86
CA ILE A 631 22.00 -5.28 24.89
C ILE A 631 22.12 -6.70 25.45
N THR A 632 21.41 -6.98 26.54
CA THR A 632 21.36 -8.33 27.11
C THR A 632 20.32 -9.16 26.35
N ILE A 633 20.76 -10.26 25.74
CA ILE A 633 19.92 -11.27 25.09
C ILE A 633 19.62 -12.36 26.13
N PRO A 634 18.38 -12.46 26.65
CA PRO A 634 18.03 -13.48 27.61
C PRO A 634 17.68 -14.81 26.92
N ASN A 635 17.60 -15.87 27.73
CA ASN A 635 16.99 -17.13 27.29
C ASN A 635 15.54 -16.91 26.85
N ALA A 636 15.02 -17.81 26.02
CA ALA A 636 13.60 -17.83 25.69
C ALA A 636 12.75 -17.87 26.98
N PRO A 637 11.69 -17.04 27.10
CA PRO A 637 10.82 -17.08 28.26
C PRO A 637 10.15 -18.45 28.40
N SER A 638 9.88 -18.90 29.64
CA SER A 638 9.16 -20.15 29.88
C SER A 638 7.72 -20.04 29.41
N THR A 639 7.21 -21.07 28.75
CA THR A 639 5.83 -21.13 28.27
C THR A 639 4.98 -21.76 29.36
N ASP A 640 3.92 -21.07 29.80
CA ASP A 640 3.02 -21.53 30.88
C ASP A 640 2.17 -22.72 30.38
N GLY A 641 2.79 -23.91 30.27
CA GLY A 641 2.12 -25.17 29.99
C GLY A 641 1.57 -25.36 28.57
N THR A 642 1.75 -24.39 27.66
CA THR A 642 1.44 -24.54 26.24
C THR A 642 2.65 -25.05 25.46
N THR A 643 2.43 -26.04 24.60
CA THR A 643 3.44 -26.67 23.74
C THR A 643 3.84 -25.73 22.60
N LEU A 644 4.46 -24.60 22.93
CA LEU A 644 5.14 -23.77 21.94
C LEU A 644 6.44 -24.50 21.56
N GLY A 645 6.74 -24.58 20.26
CA GLY A 645 8.00 -25.15 19.78
C GLY A 645 9.22 -24.39 20.31
N THR A 646 10.43 -24.83 19.94
CA THR A 646 11.66 -24.12 20.32
C THR A 646 11.62 -22.67 19.78
N LEU A 647 11.65 -21.70 20.69
CA LEU A 647 11.70 -20.28 20.35
C LEU A 647 13.17 -19.82 20.31
N ILE A 648 13.53 -19.09 19.25
CA ILE A 648 14.86 -18.50 19.06
C ILE A 648 14.79 -16.97 19.11
N PRO A 649 15.78 -16.30 19.73
CA PRO A 649 15.78 -14.85 19.82
C PRO A 649 16.10 -14.22 18.45
N LYS A 650 15.41 -13.13 18.13
CA LYS A 650 15.62 -12.32 16.93
C LYS A 650 15.82 -10.86 17.35
N LEU A 651 17.05 -10.36 17.15
CA LEU A 651 17.38 -8.96 17.41
C LEU A 651 17.35 -8.16 16.12
N THR A 652 16.61 -7.05 16.12
CA THR A 652 16.66 -6.06 15.03
C THR A 652 17.29 -4.77 15.56
N VAL A 653 18.37 -4.31 14.92
CA VAL A 653 19.03 -3.03 15.24
C VAL A 653 19.07 -2.17 13.98
N THR A 654 18.62 -0.92 14.08
CA THR A 654 18.61 0.04 12.97
C THR A 654 19.32 1.31 13.39
N MET A 655 20.30 1.75 12.61
CA MET A 655 20.96 3.04 12.74
C MET A 655 20.57 3.95 11.57
N CYS A 656 20.29 5.21 11.88
CA CYS A 656 20.12 6.28 10.91
C CYS A 656 20.99 7.47 11.28
N TYR A 657 21.44 8.23 10.29
CA TYR A 657 22.02 9.55 10.51
C TYR A 657 21.58 10.53 9.42
N THR A 658 21.38 11.78 9.83
CA THR A 658 21.19 12.90 8.92
C THR A 658 22.57 13.28 8.41
N ASP A 659 22.86 12.98 7.15
CA ASP A 659 24.16 13.25 6.52
C ASP A 659 24.24 14.71 6.05
N ALA A 660 25.44 15.25 5.94
CA ALA A 660 25.64 16.59 5.40
C ALA A 660 25.16 16.65 3.93
N PRO A 661 24.58 17.76 3.47
CA PRO A 661 24.07 17.87 2.10
C PRO A 661 25.18 17.67 1.07
N SER A 662 24.90 16.84 0.06
CA SER A 662 25.82 16.59 -1.06
C SER A 662 25.82 17.77 -2.03
N VAL A 663 26.88 17.90 -2.83
CA VAL A 663 26.89 18.83 -3.97
C VAL A 663 25.86 18.36 -5.00
N GLN A 664 25.20 19.33 -5.65
CA GLN A 664 24.28 19.06 -6.75
C GLN A 664 24.96 18.19 -7.81
N ASN A 665 24.18 17.27 -8.37
CA ASN A 665 24.54 16.23 -9.32
C ASN A 665 25.42 15.10 -8.77
N CYS A 666 25.86 15.10 -7.51
CA CYS A 666 26.65 14.00 -6.93
C CYS A 666 25.80 12.97 -6.19
N GLY A 667 25.07 13.39 -5.15
CA GLY A 667 24.06 12.57 -4.44
C GLY A 667 24.56 11.39 -3.60
N GLY A 668 25.87 11.20 -3.53
CA GLY A 668 26.51 10.27 -2.59
C GLY A 668 26.53 10.80 -1.15
N LEU A 669 26.86 9.90 -0.22
CA LEU A 669 27.13 10.25 1.17
C LEU A 669 28.33 11.20 1.26
N VAL A 670 28.22 12.21 2.12
CA VAL A 670 29.33 13.11 2.46
C VAL A 670 30.12 12.48 3.60
N ASN A 671 29.42 12.11 4.68
CA ASN A 671 29.98 11.38 5.80
C ASN A 671 29.66 9.89 5.67
N ILE A 672 30.62 9.04 6.02
CA ILE A 672 30.47 7.59 5.98
C ILE A 672 30.53 7.09 7.42
N VAL A 673 29.36 6.69 7.94
CA VAL A 673 29.22 6.06 9.25
C VAL A 673 28.72 4.63 9.06
N ALA A 674 29.34 3.67 9.74
CA ALA A 674 29.02 2.26 9.64
C ALA A 674 28.69 1.66 11.01
N MET A 675 27.70 0.77 11.03
CA MET A 675 27.28 0.02 12.21
C MET A 675 27.65 -1.46 12.08
N ASN A 676 28.08 -2.07 13.19
CA ASN A 676 28.11 -3.51 13.35
C ASN A 676 27.58 -3.94 14.73
N VAL A 677 27.03 -5.15 14.79
CA VAL A 677 26.58 -5.80 16.02
C VAL A 677 27.49 -7.00 16.27
N LYS A 678 27.93 -7.19 17.52
CA LYS A 678 28.75 -8.33 17.94
C LYS A 678 28.07 -9.13 19.04
N ALA A 679 27.96 -10.44 18.87
CA ALA A 679 27.41 -11.36 19.86
C ALA A 679 28.03 -12.75 19.68
N GLY A 680 28.31 -13.47 20.76
CA GLY A 680 28.86 -14.85 20.72
C GLY A 680 30.12 -15.03 19.86
N GLY A 681 30.99 -14.02 19.77
CA GLY A 681 32.20 -14.04 18.92
C GLY A 681 31.95 -13.77 17.43
N GLN A 682 30.70 -13.58 17.00
CA GLN A 682 30.31 -13.26 15.63
C GLN A 682 30.09 -11.74 15.46
N VAL A 683 30.17 -11.26 14.22
CA VAL A 683 29.97 -9.85 13.85
C VAL A 683 29.04 -9.77 12.64
N ARG A 684 28.00 -8.92 12.70
CA ARG A 684 27.15 -8.59 11.55
C ARG A 684 27.19 -7.11 11.25
N TYR A 685 27.35 -6.76 9.97
CA TYR A 685 27.33 -5.38 9.48
C TYR A 685 25.92 -5.00 9.02
N GLY A 686 25.55 -3.72 9.16
CA GLY A 686 24.25 -3.26 8.68
C GLY A 686 24.11 -3.35 7.16
N ASN A 687 22.92 -3.75 6.70
CA ASN A 687 22.55 -3.98 5.28
C ASN A 687 23.40 -5.03 4.56
N LYS A 688 24.00 -5.95 5.30
CA LYS A 688 24.89 -6.97 4.78
C LYS A 688 24.40 -8.35 5.17
N SER A 689 24.74 -9.34 4.35
CA SER A 689 24.47 -10.74 4.64
C SER A 689 25.36 -11.24 5.78
N ASP A 690 25.00 -12.39 6.36
CA ASP A 690 25.70 -12.96 7.51
C ASP A 690 27.16 -13.37 7.21
N THR A 691 27.52 -13.49 5.94
CA THR A 691 28.86 -13.85 5.47
C THR A 691 29.71 -12.66 5.05
N ASP A 692 29.12 -11.46 4.97
CA ASP A 692 29.81 -10.25 4.55
C ASP A 692 30.75 -9.73 5.63
N THR A 693 31.98 -9.39 5.22
CA THR A 693 33.02 -8.89 6.12
C THR A 693 33.26 -7.38 6.03
N GLN A 694 32.57 -6.70 5.10
CA GLN A 694 32.76 -5.29 4.81
C GLN A 694 31.54 -4.46 5.20
N PRO A 695 31.71 -3.26 5.79
CA PRO A 695 30.61 -2.40 6.18
C PRO A 695 29.85 -1.82 4.97
N ASP A 696 28.60 -1.43 5.19
CA ASP A 696 27.89 -0.54 4.27
C ASP A 696 28.50 0.87 4.32
N ILE A 697 28.91 1.36 3.15
CA ILE A 697 29.51 2.68 2.94
C ILE A 697 28.70 3.56 1.98
N VAL A 698 27.48 3.12 1.63
CA VAL A 698 26.61 3.71 0.60
C VAL A 698 25.38 4.32 1.24
N ASN A 699 24.83 3.71 2.29
CA ASN A 699 23.56 4.14 2.89
C ASN A 699 23.75 4.83 4.25
N ASN A 700 22.98 5.91 4.47
CA ASN A 700 22.87 6.59 5.77
C ASN A 700 21.81 5.96 6.70
N VAL A 701 21.29 4.80 6.29
CA VAL A 701 20.41 3.94 7.06
C VAL A 701 21.01 2.55 7.01
N GLN A 702 21.18 1.90 8.16
CA GLN A 702 21.78 0.57 8.28
C GLN A 702 20.98 -0.29 9.25
N LYS A 703 20.50 -1.45 8.79
CA LYS A 703 19.69 -2.40 9.58
C LYS A 703 20.42 -3.73 9.69
N VAL A 704 20.48 -4.29 10.89
CA VAL A 704 20.88 -5.68 11.16
C VAL A 704 19.67 -6.41 11.70
N VAL A 705 19.31 -7.53 11.06
CA VAL A 705 18.35 -8.50 11.58
C VAL A 705 19.16 -9.76 11.90
N TRP A 706 19.15 -10.18 13.15
CA TRP A 706 19.89 -11.35 13.62
C TRP A 706 18.95 -12.33 14.29
N THR A 707 18.45 -13.27 13.50
CA THR A 707 17.68 -14.42 13.97
C THR A 707 18.62 -15.48 14.54
N ASP A 708 18.23 -16.12 15.64
CA ASP A 708 19.07 -17.03 16.42
C ASP A 708 20.36 -16.37 16.93
N ILE A 709 20.22 -15.14 17.46
CA ILE A 709 21.35 -14.43 18.07
C ILE A 709 21.79 -15.13 19.37
N PRO A 710 23.10 -15.31 19.63
CA PRO A 710 23.58 -15.93 20.86
C PRO A 710 23.06 -15.23 22.13
N VAL A 711 22.58 -16.03 23.09
CA VAL A 711 22.23 -15.57 24.44
C VAL A 711 23.46 -15.00 25.14
N GLY A 712 23.28 -13.90 25.89
CA GLY A 712 24.37 -13.15 26.54
C GLY A 712 24.42 -11.70 26.06
N ASP A 713 25.62 -11.12 25.99
CA ASP A 713 25.78 -9.72 25.60
C ASP A 713 25.90 -9.55 24.09
N ALA A 714 25.00 -8.73 23.52
CA ALA A 714 25.11 -8.19 22.18
C ALA A 714 25.56 -6.72 22.25
N LYS A 715 26.64 -6.39 21.55
CA LYS A 715 27.25 -5.05 21.57
C LYS A 715 27.12 -4.37 20.22
N VAL A 716 26.66 -3.12 20.23
CA VAL A 716 26.51 -2.30 19.01
C VAL A 716 27.67 -1.32 18.92
N PHE A 717 28.42 -1.40 17.82
CA PHE A 717 29.53 -0.51 17.52
C PHE A 717 29.17 0.40 16.34
N VAL A 718 29.51 1.67 16.47
CA VAL A 718 29.38 2.65 15.38
C VAL A 718 30.75 3.26 15.09
N LYS A 719 31.10 3.32 13.81
CA LYS A 719 32.37 3.84 13.32
C LYS A 719 32.14 4.95 12.31
N CYS A 720 32.72 6.11 12.55
CA CYS A 720 32.87 7.13 11.52
C CYS A 720 34.07 6.78 10.62
N ILE A 721 33.82 6.22 9.44
CA ILE A 721 34.87 5.86 8.46
C ILE A 721 35.43 7.11 7.81
N ALA A 722 34.55 8.02 7.38
CA ALA A 722 34.91 9.29 6.77
C ALA A 722 34.02 10.42 7.30
N LEU A 723 34.67 11.53 7.62
CA LEU A 723 34.04 12.80 7.97
C LEU A 723 34.62 13.84 7.00
N ASN A 724 33.76 14.38 6.13
CA ASN A 724 34.17 15.23 5.02
C ASN A 724 33.49 16.60 5.09
N TRP A 725 34.08 17.59 4.43
CA TRP A 725 33.52 18.93 4.36
C TRP A 725 32.29 18.96 3.45
N GLY A 726 31.13 19.35 4.01
CA GLY A 726 29.93 19.66 3.23
C GLY A 726 30.00 21.03 2.54
N LEU A 727 28.87 21.48 1.98
CA LEU A 727 28.74 22.80 1.37
C LEU A 727 29.05 23.94 2.37
N LYS A 728 29.52 25.10 1.89
CA LYS A 728 29.79 26.29 2.74
C LYS A 728 28.56 26.61 3.59
N GLY A 729 28.71 26.59 4.92
CA GLY A 729 27.63 26.77 5.90
C GLY A 729 27.28 25.49 6.68
N SER A 730 27.55 24.30 6.13
CA SER A 730 27.23 23.01 6.78
C SER A 730 28.40 22.42 7.59
N ALA A 731 29.43 23.21 7.92
CA ALA A 731 30.59 22.72 8.70
C ALA A 731 31.44 23.78 9.43
N LEU A 732 30.96 25.01 9.69
CA LEU A 732 31.83 26.02 10.34
C LEU A 732 31.26 26.82 11.51
N ASN A 733 30.00 26.64 11.93
CA ASN A 733 29.48 27.38 13.09
C ASN A 733 28.88 26.52 14.21
N ASP A 734 28.97 25.18 14.16
CA ASP A 734 28.53 24.35 15.27
C ASP A 734 29.74 23.77 16.04
N LEU A 735 29.78 24.05 17.34
CA LEU A 735 30.94 23.95 18.24
C LEU A 735 31.41 22.50 18.54
N THR A 736 31.00 21.47 17.77
CA THR A 736 31.33 20.06 18.07
C THR A 736 31.97 19.25 16.92
N GLY A 737 31.90 19.68 15.66
CA GLY A 737 32.73 19.16 14.55
C GLY A 737 32.60 17.69 14.13
N GLY A 738 31.60 16.92 14.61
CA GLY A 738 31.42 15.49 14.32
C GLY A 738 30.08 15.12 13.67
N GLN A 739 29.90 13.86 13.25
CA GLN A 739 28.63 13.34 12.71
C GLN A 739 27.87 12.58 13.80
N ASP A 740 26.67 13.06 14.14
CA ASP A 740 25.76 12.36 15.05
C ASP A 740 24.97 11.23 14.34
N PHE A 741 24.27 10.42 15.12
CA PHE A 741 23.44 9.32 14.64
C PHE A 741 22.41 8.93 15.69
N ALA A 742 21.42 8.14 15.29
CA ALA A 742 20.42 7.56 16.17
C ALA A 742 20.31 6.05 15.94
N ILE A 743 19.98 5.30 16.99
CA ILE A 743 19.74 3.86 16.92
C ILE A 743 18.39 3.54 17.54
N ALA A 744 17.67 2.60 16.92
CA ALA A 744 16.53 1.92 17.51
C ALA A 744 16.77 0.42 17.46
N TRP A 745 16.38 -0.31 18.49
CA TRP A 745 16.45 -1.76 18.52
C TRP A 745 15.23 -2.38 19.18
N TYR A 746 14.92 -3.60 18.76
CA TYR A 746 13.88 -4.43 19.34
C TYR A 746 14.29 -5.91 19.31
N LEU A 747 14.03 -6.61 20.40
CA LEU A 747 14.26 -8.03 20.58
C LEU A 747 12.92 -8.75 20.66
N GLU A 748 12.76 -9.78 19.84
CA GLU A 748 11.59 -10.65 19.80
C GLU A 748 12.01 -12.12 19.78
N TRP A 749 11.05 -13.04 19.92
CA TRP A 749 11.28 -14.46 19.73
C TRP A 749 10.45 -14.96 18.56
N VAL A 750 11.06 -15.81 17.74
CA VAL A 750 10.38 -16.47 16.63
C VAL A 750 10.47 -17.97 16.81
N ASP A 751 9.49 -18.69 16.30
CA ASP A 751 9.59 -20.15 16.23
C ASP A 751 10.64 -20.58 15.21
N THR A 752 11.14 -21.80 15.30
CA THR A 752 12.12 -22.35 14.34
C THR A 752 11.58 -22.46 12.91
N SER A 753 10.26 -22.32 12.72
CA SER A 753 9.62 -22.24 11.41
C SER A 753 9.62 -20.82 10.82
N GLY A 754 9.94 -19.80 11.62
CA GLY A 754 9.95 -18.38 11.25
C GLY A 754 8.55 -17.80 11.02
N ASN A 755 7.48 -18.54 11.31
CA ASN A 755 6.11 -18.21 10.94
C ASN A 755 5.33 -17.49 12.04
N ALA A 756 5.78 -17.55 13.29
CA ALA A 756 5.11 -16.91 14.42
C ALA A 756 6.07 -16.02 15.23
N GLU A 757 5.70 -14.73 15.38
CA GLU A 757 6.40 -13.74 16.19
C GLU A 757 5.78 -13.66 17.59
N TYR A 758 6.58 -13.84 18.63
CA TYR A 758 6.16 -13.75 20.03
C TYR A 758 6.87 -12.58 20.71
N ARG A 759 6.09 -11.80 21.47
CA ARG A 759 6.61 -10.63 22.19
C ARG A 759 6.68 -10.92 23.67
N ALA A 760 7.81 -10.61 24.30
CA ALA A 760 7.82 -10.50 25.76
C ALA A 760 7.39 -9.09 26.17
N LEU A 761 6.29 -8.97 26.91
CA LEU A 761 5.91 -7.77 27.65
C LEU A 761 5.85 -8.18 29.13
N ASN A 762 6.54 -7.45 30.02
CA ASN A 762 6.54 -7.75 31.46
C ASN A 762 6.86 -9.23 31.82
N ASN A 763 7.86 -9.84 31.19
CA ASN A 763 8.24 -11.25 31.35
C ASN A 763 7.15 -12.29 30.98
N ARG A 764 6.13 -11.91 30.21
CA ARG A 764 5.14 -12.83 29.63
C ARG A 764 5.19 -12.79 28.11
N LEU A 765 5.10 -13.96 27.47
CA LEU A 765 5.02 -14.11 26.02
C LEU A 765 3.57 -13.86 25.58
N TYR A 766 3.38 -12.90 24.68
CA TYR A 766 2.10 -12.66 24.03
C TYR A 766 2.19 -13.14 22.58
N PHE A 767 1.23 -13.98 22.18
CA PHE A 767 1.04 -14.38 20.80
C PHE A 767 0.48 -13.21 20.00
N ILE A 768 1.05 -12.92 18.83
CA ILE A 768 0.43 -12.01 17.87
C ILE A 768 0.05 -12.82 16.64
N VAL A 769 -1.24 -13.06 16.47
CA VAL A 769 -1.78 -13.55 15.20
C VAL A 769 -1.65 -12.40 14.19
N ILE A 770 -0.69 -12.49 13.28
CA ILE A 770 -0.51 -11.47 12.22
C ILE A 770 -1.43 -11.73 11.00
N HIS A 771 -2.29 -12.76 10.99
CA HIS A 771 -3.27 -12.96 9.91
C HIS A 771 -4.69 -13.33 10.37
N LYS A 772 -5.65 -12.55 9.84
CA LYS A 772 -7.13 -12.63 9.91
C LYS A 772 -7.80 -12.27 11.27
N THR A 773 -8.29 -11.03 11.30
CA THR A 773 -9.56 -10.55 11.89
C THR A 773 -9.82 -10.59 13.40
N PHE A 774 -8.94 -11.07 14.27
CA PHE A 774 -9.12 -10.87 15.72
C PHE A 774 -7.79 -10.64 16.46
N LEU A 775 -7.59 -9.42 16.98
CA LEU A 775 -6.58 -9.11 17.99
C LEU A 775 -7.17 -9.43 19.38
N GLY A 776 -6.96 -10.67 19.83
CA GLY A 776 -7.19 -11.05 21.22
C GLY A 776 -5.85 -11.19 21.95
N LEU A 777 -5.68 -10.52 23.09
CA LEU A 777 -4.67 -10.92 24.06
C LEU A 777 -5.16 -12.23 24.71
N VAL A 778 -4.66 -13.37 24.24
CA VAL A 778 -4.86 -14.65 24.93
C VAL A 778 -3.68 -14.82 25.90
N PRO A 779 -3.95 -15.05 27.21
CA PRO A 779 -2.92 -15.26 28.23
C PRO A 779 -1.93 -16.38 27.92
#